data_AF-A0A1Y1HQJ6-F1
#
_entry.id   AF-A0A1Y1HQJ6-F1
#
_cell.length_a   1.000
_cell.length_b   1.000
_cell.length_c   1.000
_cell.angle_alpha   90.00
_cell.angle_beta   90.00
_cell.angle_gamma   90.00
#
_symmetry.space_group_name_H-M   'P 1'
#
loop_
_entity.id
_entity.type
_entity.pdbx_description
1 polymer ?
#
loop_
_entity_poly.entity_id
_entity_poly.type
_entity_poly.pdbx_seq_one_letter_code
_entity_poly.pdbx_strand_id
1 'polypeptide(L)'
;MELMMAKEHLYTLIKVATEEDIRAQIGTTTHFDLVNYDSIKVHRVKKQTPFQDFKAQIAEELGIPVVLQRYWVWAKRINKTTRPNRPLTAVEEAQTVQQLKDSHMKMPLTELRLFLEAPILREDLKQLSPSLPERNRGDILIFFKLYDPEKETLQYVGSLYVRLSYRPNEVMRHINRLAGFPEDQPIKLFEEIKFDPNVMCEAIDKKLTLKGSQLEDGDIICFQKELPLGAASAHRFPEVPAFMENVVNRQVVHFRKLEKPSAPYFDLELSKELTYLDAISALAAHMGLDNPAKLRLSPHNVHTHMPRVAPFKYATSDKLYDMLRGNTPYSDILYYEVLDIPLPDLEKLKTLNVVFANSKVEEVASHQIRIPRTGTVSDLLVELRKKVELSRPDAELRVVEVITSKISKVLPPGDKISDQCWKIRAEEVPTEEVDAGPNDRLLHVYHFRRDKLNKDQAILFGNPFLLVVREGETMAEVKARIKAKLGTKDGEFDTWKFAHVTNKASPEYIKDDEVVLTRFPSVVSIFEAEFLGMEHADMGPQRARIREPERRGHETDTDPDPESKPNHEPDAEAGLKPDHKLGSDSDGGSAGKPWLTANPGIVNGAWLDELRVFWESNSGLQSVPVIPDEKSRELLQRFLSDKRGQLRLARTHIKSLGCGELRRRCAALRLRGWRIGWRTPLLWGLHLDERGSCRCCGQVAGITMCRLPQKSACGGRI
;
A
#
# COMPACT_ATOMS: atom_id res chain seq x y z
N MET A 1 8.59 2.90 35.45
CA MET A 1 7.62 3.02 34.34
C MET A 1 6.17 3.01 34.83
N GLU A 2 5.75 2.06 35.67
CA GLU A 2 4.42 2.04 36.30
C GLU A 2 4.11 3.28 37.17
N LEU A 3 5.09 3.80 37.93
CA LEU A 3 4.94 5.06 38.69
C LEU A 3 4.84 6.32 37.82
N MET A 4 5.34 6.27 36.58
CA MET A 4 5.16 7.33 35.58
C MET A 4 3.75 7.27 34.97
N MET A 5 3.29 6.07 34.59
CA MET A 5 1.92 5.85 34.10
C MET A 5 0.85 6.11 35.19
N ALA A 6 1.17 5.82 36.46
CA ALA A 6 0.32 6.12 37.61
C ALA A 6 0.23 7.62 37.94
N LYS A 7 1.05 8.50 37.35
CA LYS A 7 0.89 9.96 37.47
C LYS A 7 0.32 10.60 36.21
N GLU A 8 0.43 9.94 35.05
CA GLU A 8 -0.10 10.45 33.78
C GLU A 8 -1.62 10.60 33.77
N HIS A 9 -2.36 9.68 34.41
CA HIS A 9 -3.83 9.76 34.46
C HIS A 9 -4.36 10.97 35.27
N LEU A 10 -3.51 11.66 36.04
CA LEU A 10 -3.88 12.85 36.83
C LEU A 10 -3.81 14.16 36.03
N TYR A 11 -3.26 14.14 34.83
CA TYR A 11 -3.10 15.34 33.99
C TYR A 11 -4.01 15.26 32.77
N THR A 12 -4.33 16.43 32.25
CA THR A 12 -4.94 16.63 30.94
C THR A 12 -4.06 17.57 30.12
N LEU A 13 -4.20 17.49 28.80
CA LEU A 13 -3.52 18.36 27.86
C LEU A 13 -4.48 19.46 27.43
N ILE A 14 -3.99 20.70 27.44
CA ILE A 14 -4.71 21.86 26.92
C ILE A 14 -3.81 22.54 25.89
N LYS A 15 -4.38 22.91 24.75
CA LYS A 15 -3.71 23.72 23.73
C LYS A 15 -4.50 25.01 23.56
N VAL A 16 -3.78 26.13 23.62
CA VAL A 16 -4.36 27.47 23.49
C VAL A 16 -3.70 28.12 22.28
N ALA A 17 -4.48 28.37 21.23
CA ALA A 17 -4.03 29.11 20.06
C ALA A 17 -4.26 30.62 20.28
N THR A 18 -3.34 31.44 19.81
CA THR A 18 -3.38 32.91 19.86
C THR A 18 -3.43 33.50 18.45
N GLU A 19 -3.68 34.82 18.32
CA GLU A 19 -3.55 35.49 17.03
C GLU A 19 -2.11 35.48 16.49
N GLU A 20 -1.11 35.49 17.37
CA GLU A 20 0.30 35.35 17.01
C GLU A 20 0.57 34.00 16.35
N ASP A 21 -0.02 32.92 16.88
CA ASP A 21 0.09 31.58 16.26
C ASP A 21 -0.55 31.54 14.88
N ILE A 22 -1.75 32.13 14.74
CA ILE A 22 -2.46 32.25 13.46
C ILE A 22 -1.59 33.01 12.43
N ARG A 23 -1.00 34.13 12.85
CA ARG A 23 -0.12 34.97 12.01
C ARG A 23 1.16 34.26 11.59
N ALA A 24 1.74 33.45 12.48
CA ALA A 24 2.96 32.70 12.19
C ALA A 24 2.74 31.55 11.19
N GLN A 25 1.52 30.99 11.14
CA GLN A 25 1.21 29.83 10.31
C GLN A 25 0.58 30.15 8.95
N ILE A 26 -0.26 31.19 8.88
CA ILE A 26 -0.87 31.57 7.61
C ILE A 26 0.21 32.09 6.66
N GLY A 27 0.27 31.49 5.47
CA GLY A 27 1.27 31.81 4.44
C GLY A 27 2.54 30.96 4.49
N THR A 28 2.77 30.18 5.54
CA THR A 28 3.97 29.31 5.67
C THR A 28 3.69 27.84 5.38
N THR A 29 2.44 27.39 5.46
CA THR A 29 2.05 25.99 5.27
C THR A 29 1.02 25.82 4.14
N THR A 30 0.84 24.59 3.64
CA THR A 30 -0.23 24.23 2.69
C THR A 30 -1.60 24.07 3.37
N HIS A 31 -1.68 24.34 4.68
CA HIS A 31 -2.91 24.22 5.46
C HIS A 31 -3.62 25.57 5.46
N PHE A 32 -4.85 25.56 4.96
CA PHE A 32 -5.61 26.79 4.78
C PHE A 32 -6.58 27.10 5.91
N ASP A 33 -6.63 26.38 7.03
CA ASP A 33 -7.44 26.80 8.20
C ASP A 33 -6.79 28.00 8.95
N LEU A 34 -7.27 28.35 10.15
CA LEU A 34 -6.66 29.38 11.00
C LEU A 34 -5.33 28.92 11.60
N VAL A 35 -5.25 27.68 12.07
CA VAL A 35 -4.06 27.15 12.76
C VAL A 35 -4.06 25.62 12.77
N ASN A 36 -2.88 25.02 12.58
CA ASN A 36 -2.65 23.62 12.84
C ASN A 36 -2.42 23.39 14.34
N TYR A 37 -3.38 22.76 15.02
CA TYR A 37 -3.25 22.49 16.46
C TYR A 37 -2.15 21.48 16.82
N ASP A 38 -1.61 20.74 15.86
CA ASP A 38 -0.52 19.80 16.14
C ASP A 38 0.82 20.52 16.40
N SER A 39 0.98 21.76 15.91
CA SER A 39 2.14 22.61 16.19
C SER A 39 1.95 23.56 17.38
N ILE A 40 0.75 23.61 17.97
CA ILE A 40 0.46 24.50 19.11
C ILE A 40 1.03 23.95 20.41
N LYS A 41 1.55 24.86 21.25
CA LYS A 41 2.13 24.55 22.57
C LYS A 41 1.15 23.72 23.41
N VAL A 42 1.67 22.64 23.97
CA VAL A 42 0.91 21.74 24.86
C VAL A 42 1.12 22.15 26.30
N HIS A 43 0.04 22.54 26.98
CA HIS A 43 0.02 22.76 28.42
C HIS A 43 -0.44 21.49 29.12
N ARG A 44 0.42 20.92 29.96
CA ARG A 44 0.12 19.75 30.78
C ARG A 44 -0.37 20.21 32.15
N VAL A 45 -1.68 20.08 32.40
CA VAL A 45 -2.34 20.64 33.59
C VAL A 45 -2.96 19.53 34.43
N LYS A 46 -2.93 19.63 35.76
CA LYS A 46 -3.59 18.66 36.64
C LYS A 46 -5.10 18.73 36.41
N LYS A 47 -5.77 17.58 36.32
CA LYS A 47 -7.21 17.48 36.03
C LYS A 47 -8.10 18.28 36.96
N GLN A 48 -7.72 18.34 38.25
CA GLN A 48 -8.47 19.03 39.30
C GLN A 48 -8.14 20.53 39.43
N THR A 49 -7.22 21.06 38.61
CA THR A 49 -6.91 22.48 38.62
C THR A 49 -8.15 23.29 38.21
N PRO A 50 -8.60 24.27 39.03
CA PRO A 50 -9.61 25.24 38.63
C PRO A 50 -9.21 25.95 37.33
N PHE A 51 -10.14 26.16 36.40
CA PHE A 51 -9.81 26.81 35.13
C PHE A 51 -9.30 28.24 35.33
N GLN A 52 -9.76 28.95 36.36
CA GLN A 52 -9.23 30.27 36.74
C GLN A 52 -7.73 30.25 37.07
N ASP A 53 -7.25 29.22 37.76
CA ASP A 53 -5.82 29.08 38.06
C ASP A 53 -5.01 28.81 36.78
N PHE A 54 -5.61 28.12 35.80
CA PHE A 54 -5.01 27.97 34.48
C PHE A 54 -4.96 29.30 33.72
N LYS A 55 -6.02 30.14 33.78
CA LYS A 55 -5.98 31.50 33.20
C LYS A 55 -4.86 32.34 33.81
N ALA A 56 -4.63 32.23 35.12
CA ALA A 56 -3.52 32.91 35.80
C ALA A 56 -2.14 32.43 35.32
N GLN A 57 -1.97 31.13 35.06
CA GLN A 57 -0.74 30.60 34.46
C GLN A 57 -0.50 31.16 33.05
N ILE A 58 -1.55 31.21 32.22
CA ILE A 58 -1.47 31.83 30.89
C ILE A 58 -1.19 33.34 30.99
N ALA A 59 -1.71 34.01 32.02
CA ALA A 59 -1.44 35.43 32.25
C ALA A 59 0.04 35.71 32.54
N GLU A 60 0.66 34.88 33.37
CA GLU A 60 2.10 34.94 33.65
C GLU A 60 2.93 34.64 32.40
N GLU A 61 2.52 33.62 31.64
CA GLU A 61 3.25 33.18 30.43
C GLU A 61 3.23 34.23 29.31
N LEU A 62 2.05 34.80 29.02
CA LEU A 62 1.86 35.70 27.88
C LEU A 62 1.92 37.18 28.27
N GLY A 63 1.98 37.50 29.57
CA GLY A 63 1.89 38.87 30.07
C GLY A 63 0.51 39.52 29.88
N ILE A 64 -0.55 38.71 29.68
CA ILE A 64 -1.92 39.18 29.43
C ILE A 64 -2.75 38.99 30.69
N PRO A 65 -3.21 40.06 31.37
CA PRO A 65 -4.04 39.95 32.56
C PRO A 65 -5.27 39.05 32.36
N VAL A 66 -5.67 38.28 33.36
CA VAL A 66 -6.83 37.35 33.30
C VAL A 66 -8.13 38.03 32.83
N VAL A 67 -8.32 39.30 33.23
CA VAL A 67 -9.48 40.13 32.82
C VAL A 67 -9.50 40.46 31.32
N LEU A 68 -8.34 40.38 30.66
CA LEU A 68 -8.16 40.62 29.23
C LEU A 68 -8.07 39.31 28.43
N GLN A 69 -8.45 38.18 29.03
CA GLN A 69 -8.47 36.88 28.36
C GLN A 69 -9.89 36.40 28.13
N ARG A 70 -10.29 36.23 26.86
CA ARG A 70 -11.54 35.56 26.47
C ARG A 70 -11.21 34.25 25.75
N TYR A 71 -11.62 33.13 26.32
CA TYR A 71 -11.37 31.81 25.74
C TYR A 71 -12.54 31.36 24.88
N TRP A 72 -12.24 30.84 23.69
CA TRP A 72 -13.17 30.29 22.73
C TRP A 72 -13.02 28.79 22.61
N VAL A 73 -14.14 28.08 22.58
CA VAL A 73 -14.17 26.65 22.27
C VAL A 73 -13.77 26.47 20.81
N TRP A 74 -12.74 25.66 20.57
CA TRP A 74 -12.35 25.26 19.23
C TRP A 74 -13.09 23.98 18.82
N ALA A 75 -13.96 24.08 17.83
CA ALA A 75 -14.84 22.98 17.44
C ALA A 75 -14.56 22.50 16.02
N LYS A 76 -14.70 21.18 15.82
CA LYS A 76 -14.72 20.58 14.48
C LYS A 76 -16.11 20.70 13.87
N ARG A 77 -16.18 21.27 12.67
CA ARG A 77 -17.43 21.45 11.91
C ARG A 77 -17.74 20.22 11.05
N ILE A 78 -18.95 20.16 10.50
CA ILE A 78 -19.42 19.07 9.62
C ILE A 78 -18.55 18.96 8.37
N ASN A 79 -18.09 20.08 7.81
CA ASN A 79 -17.19 20.15 6.65
C ASN A 79 -15.72 19.82 6.98
N LYS A 80 -15.45 19.29 8.19
CA LYS A 80 -14.13 18.88 8.70
C LYS A 80 -13.15 20.00 9.02
N THR A 81 -13.48 21.28 8.79
CA THR A 81 -12.66 22.40 9.29
C THR A 81 -12.77 22.49 10.80
N THR A 82 -11.83 23.21 11.42
CA THR A 82 -11.85 23.42 12.87
C THR A 82 -11.67 24.90 13.16
N ARG A 83 -12.64 25.52 13.85
CA ARG A 83 -12.72 26.98 14.03
C ARG A 83 -13.14 27.35 15.46
N PRO A 84 -12.86 28.58 15.92
CA PRO A 84 -13.52 29.14 17.09
C PRO A 84 -15.04 29.10 16.89
N ASN A 85 -15.77 28.50 17.82
CA ASN A 85 -17.23 28.38 17.70
C ASN A 85 -17.95 29.40 18.58
N ARG A 86 -17.59 29.48 19.87
CA ARG A 86 -18.17 30.42 20.83
C ARG A 86 -17.23 30.64 22.01
N PRO A 87 -17.36 31.76 22.74
CA PRO A 87 -16.66 31.94 24.00
C PRO A 87 -17.16 30.95 25.07
N LEU A 88 -16.27 30.66 26.02
CA LEU A 88 -16.63 30.00 27.26
C LEU A 88 -17.58 30.88 28.08
N THR A 89 -18.55 30.24 28.71
CA THR A 89 -19.48 30.90 29.63
C THR A 89 -18.86 31.03 31.02
N ALA A 90 -19.37 31.95 31.84
CA ALA A 90 -18.90 32.09 33.23
C ALA A 90 -19.07 30.79 34.05
N VAL A 91 -20.10 29.99 33.74
CA VAL A 91 -20.33 28.69 34.38
C VAL A 91 -19.25 27.68 33.99
N GLU A 92 -18.86 27.65 32.71
CA GLU A 92 -17.79 26.80 32.21
C GLU A 92 -16.43 27.23 32.77
N GLU A 93 -16.15 28.54 32.85
CA GLU A 93 -14.89 29.05 33.42
C GLU A 93 -14.76 28.86 34.94
N ALA A 94 -15.86 28.58 35.65
CA ALA A 94 -15.85 28.29 37.09
C ALA A 94 -15.52 26.82 37.40
N GLN A 95 -15.44 25.96 36.38
CA GLN A 95 -15.18 24.53 36.55
C GLN A 95 -13.69 24.19 36.66
N THR A 96 -13.39 22.94 37.01
CA THR A 96 -12.03 22.38 36.84
C THR A 96 -11.74 22.12 35.36
N VAL A 97 -10.46 22.07 34.98
CA VAL A 97 -10.04 21.78 33.60
C VAL A 97 -10.59 20.45 33.06
N GLN A 98 -10.74 19.44 33.93
CA GLN A 98 -11.30 18.14 33.54
C GLN A 98 -12.80 18.23 33.27
N GLN A 99 -13.56 18.87 34.17
CA GLN A 99 -15.00 19.07 33.99
C GLN A 99 -15.31 19.89 32.73
N LEU A 100 -14.51 20.93 32.46
CA LEU A 100 -14.60 21.72 31.24
C LEU A 100 -14.37 20.83 30.00
N LYS A 101 -13.31 20.02 30.00
CA LYS A 101 -13.01 19.10 28.90
C LYS A 101 -14.16 18.10 28.66
N ASP A 102 -14.67 17.49 29.72
CA ASP A 102 -15.74 16.48 29.63
C ASP A 102 -17.06 17.09 29.13
N SER A 103 -17.36 18.34 29.51
CA SER A 103 -18.57 19.05 29.10
C SER A 103 -18.58 19.41 27.60
N HIS A 104 -17.41 19.61 26.99
CA HIS A 104 -17.29 20.04 25.60
C HIS A 104 -16.96 18.94 24.61
N MET A 105 -16.60 17.73 25.06
CA MET A 105 -16.10 16.67 24.17
C MET A 105 -16.87 15.36 24.34
N LYS A 106 -17.74 15.04 23.38
CA LYS A 106 -18.50 13.78 23.32
C LYS A 106 -17.67 12.55 22.90
N MET A 107 -16.42 12.75 22.48
CA MET A 107 -15.48 11.71 22.07
C MET A 107 -14.15 11.92 22.80
N PRO A 108 -13.39 10.86 23.14
CA PRO A 108 -12.16 10.97 23.91
C PRO A 108 -11.03 11.53 23.04
N LEU A 109 -11.04 12.84 22.79
CA LEU A 109 -9.84 13.54 22.37
C LEU A 109 -8.89 13.61 23.57
N THR A 110 -7.60 13.40 23.31
CA THR A 110 -6.56 13.42 24.35
C THR A 110 -6.36 14.82 24.95
N GLU A 111 -6.81 15.88 24.27
CA GLU A 111 -6.54 17.28 24.62
C GLU A 111 -7.76 18.21 24.46
N LEU A 112 -7.81 19.25 25.28
CA LEU A 112 -8.75 20.38 25.17
C LEU A 112 -8.14 21.45 24.27
N ARG A 113 -8.85 21.88 23.22
CA ARG A 113 -8.39 22.89 22.26
C ARG A 113 -9.19 24.18 22.44
N LEU A 114 -8.50 25.29 22.69
CA LEU A 114 -9.07 26.61 22.91
C LEU A 114 -8.38 27.65 22.02
N PHE A 115 -9.09 28.73 21.72
CA PHE A 115 -8.51 29.96 21.16
C PHE A 115 -8.60 31.07 22.21
N LEU A 116 -7.51 31.80 22.40
CA LEU A 116 -7.44 32.94 23.29
C LEU A 116 -7.60 34.22 22.48
N GLU A 117 -8.74 34.88 22.65
CA GLU A 117 -8.93 36.26 22.25
C GLU A 117 -8.39 37.18 23.34
N ALA A 118 -7.46 38.05 22.96
CA ALA A 118 -6.82 39.03 23.82
C ALA A 118 -6.61 40.35 23.06
N PRO A 119 -6.39 41.48 23.75
CA PRO A 119 -6.10 42.75 23.09
C PRO A 119 -4.88 42.68 22.18
N ILE A 120 -4.94 43.40 21.07
CA ILE A 120 -3.87 43.47 20.07
C ILE A 120 -2.64 44.12 20.72
N LEU A 121 -1.55 43.36 20.92
CA LEU A 121 -0.31 43.86 21.54
C LEU A 121 0.59 44.64 20.57
N ARG A 122 0.16 44.87 19.31
CA ARG A 122 0.94 45.59 18.29
C ARG A 122 1.20 47.04 18.68
N GLU A 123 2.47 47.43 18.67
CA GLU A 123 2.92 48.78 19.03
C GLU A 123 2.31 49.91 18.19
N ASP A 124 2.07 49.65 16.91
CA ASP A 124 1.43 50.58 15.97
C ASP A 124 -0.10 50.65 16.10
N LEU A 125 -0.73 49.73 16.84
CA LEU A 125 -2.18 49.68 17.07
C LEU A 125 -2.57 49.83 18.55
N LYS A 126 -1.61 50.10 19.45
CA LYS A 126 -1.81 50.37 20.89
C LYS A 126 -2.84 51.47 21.19
N GLN A 127 -3.18 52.31 20.22
CA GLN A 127 -4.21 53.36 20.36
C GLN A 127 -5.65 52.81 20.42
N LEU A 128 -5.89 51.56 20.06
CA LEU A 128 -7.20 50.90 20.12
C LEU A 128 -7.36 50.18 21.47
N SER A 129 -7.76 50.94 22.50
CA SER A 129 -8.28 50.52 23.82
C SER A 129 -7.64 49.30 24.54
N PRO A 130 -7.19 49.44 25.79
CA PRO A 130 -6.62 48.32 26.58
C PRO A 130 -7.66 47.27 27.03
N SER A 131 -8.88 47.32 26.53
CA SER A 131 -10.00 46.43 26.88
C SER A 131 -10.22 45.37 25.80
N LEU A 132 -10.76 44.22 26.19
CA LEU A 132 -11.26 43.23 25.23
C LEU A 132 -12.32 43.85 24.30
N PRO A 133 -12.36 43.47 23.01
CA PRO A 133 -13.38 43.98 22.11
C PRO A 133 -14.79 43.63 22.63
N GLU A 134 -15.69 44.62 22.62
CA GLU A 134 -17.07 44.42 23.02
C GLU A 134 -17.82 43.58 21.97
N ARG A 135 -18.52 42.54 22.44
CA ARG A 135 -19.38 41.71 21.60
C ARG A 135 -20.84 42.07 21.87
N ASN A 136 -21.51 42.71 20.91
CA ASN A 136 -22.95 42.99 21.04
C ASN A 136 -23.79 41.77 20.63
N ARG A 137 -25.06 41.78 21.02
CA ARG A 137 -26.02 40.78 20.55
C ARG A 137 -26.18 40.88 19.03
N GLY A 138 -25.93 39.78 18.33
CA GLY A 138 -25.98 39.69 16.86
C GLY A 138 -24.64 39.94 16.17
N ASP A 139 -23.57 40.18 16.94
CA ASP A 139 -22.21 40.26 16.41
C ASP A 139 -21.58 38.85 16.37
N ILE A 140 -20.86 38.59 15.28
CA ILE A 140 -20.05 37.39 15.06
C ILE A 140 -18.58 37.77 14.88
N LEU A 141 -17.67 36.89 15.30
CA LEU A 141 -16.23 37.04 15.13
C LEU A 141 -15.79 36.47 13.78
N ILE A 142 -15.27 37.32 12.90
CA ILE A 142 -14.73 36.95 11.58
C ILE A 142 -13.23 37.18 11.52
N PHE A 143 -12.52 36.27 10.88
CA PHE A 143 -11.07 36.33 10.66
C PHE A 143 -10.76 36.73 9.21
N PHE A 144 -9.71 37.53 9.02
CA PHE A 144 -9.39 38.08 7.71
C PHE A 144 -8.01 37.67 7.21
N LYS A 145 -7.95 37.19 5.96
CA LYS A 145 -6.72 36.85 5.25
C LYS A 145 -6.56 37.73 4.02
N LEU A 146 -5.44 38.43 3.90
CA LEU A 146 -5.10 39.24 2.74
C LEU A 146 -4.28 38.41 1.75
N TYR A 147 -4.76 38.33 0.51
CA TYR A 147 -4.02 37.77 -0.61
C TYR A 147 -3.40 38.89 -1.46
N ASP A 148 -2.12 38.73 -1.79
CA ASP A 148 -1.36 39.61 -2.69
C ASP A 148 -1.03 38.84 -3.99
N PRO A 149 -1.72 39.13 -5.11
CA PRO A 149 -1.47 38.46 -6.40
C PRO A 149 -0.10 38.75 -7.02
N GLU A 150 0.58 39.83 -6.62
CA GLU A 150 1.93 40.14 -7.13
C GLU A 150 2.97 39.27 -6.45
N LYS A 151 2.80 39.04 -5.14
CA LYS A 151 3.74 38.26 -4.33
C LYS A 151 3.37 36.78 -4.21
N GLU A 152 2.17 36.40 -4.62
CA GLU A 152 1.58 35.08 -4.42
C GLU A 152 1.62 34.67 -2.93
N THR A 153 1.28 35.62 -2.04
CA THR A 153 1.29 35.39 -0.58
C THR A 153 -0.07 35.61 0.05
N LEU A 154 -0.42 34.76 1.02
CA LEU A 154 -1.60 34.90 1.87
C LEU A 154 -1.15 35.23 3.29
N GLN A 155 -1.74 36.26 3.91
CA GLN A 155 -1.32 36.76 5.22
C GLN A 155 -2.52 36.98 6.14
N TYR A 156 -2.38 36.67 7.42
CA TYR A 156 -3.38 37.04 8.42
C TYR A 156 -3.30 38.52 8.78
N VAL A 157 -4.41 39.25 8.71
CA VAL A 157 -4.44 40.69 9.01
C VAL A 157 -5.23 41.05 10.27
N GLY A 158 -5.94 40.08 10.88
CA GLY A 158 -6.68 40.28 12.12
C GLY A 158 -8.10 39.73 12.08
N SER A 159 -8.85 40.03 13.13
CA SER A 159 -10.25 39.63 13.31
C SER A 159 -11.14 40.83 13.65
N LEU A 160 -12.44 40.75 13.34
CA LEU A 160 -13.44 41.78 13.68
C LEU A 160 -14.74 41.16 14.19
N TYR A 161 -15.39 41.86 15.13
CA TYR A 161 -16.81 41.68 15.38
C TYR A 161 -17.61 42.41 14.32
N VAL A 162 -18.48 41.67 13.63
CA VAL A 162 -19.36 42.21 12.60
C VAL A 162 -20.79 41.81 12.89
N ARG A 163 -21.72 42.75 12.71
CA ARG A 163 -23.14 42.47 12.92
C ARG A 163 -23.71 41.71 11.72
N LEU A 164 -24.38 40.60 11.99
CA LEU A 164 -24.99 39.72 10.97
C LEU A 164 -25.97 40.43 10.00
N SER A 165 -26.59 41.52 10.44
CA SER A 165 -27.53 42.31 9.63
C SER A 165 -26.85 43.22 8.60
N TYR A 166 -25.54 43.47 8.73
CA TYR A 166 -24.82 44.34 7.79
C TYR A 166 -24.58 43.65 6.45
N ARG A 167 -24.42 44.46 5.41
CA ARG A 167 -23.91 44.05 4.11
C ARG A 167 -22.38 44.16 4.09
N PRO A 168 -21.67 43.36 3.26
CA PRO A 168 -20.21 43.43 3.15
C PRO A 168 -19.67 44.84 2.91
N ASN A 169 -20.35 45.65 2.08
CA ASN A 169 -19.96 47.03 1.78
C ASN A 169 -19.88 47.94 3.03
N GLU A 170 -20.70 47.68 4.06
CA GLU A 170 -20.71 48.47 5.30
C GLU A 170 -19.50 48.14 6.19
N VAL A 171 -18.87 46.98 5.97
CA VAL A 171 -17.73 46.49 6.75
C VAL A 171 -16.39 46.76 6.03
N MET A 172 -16.39 46.93 4.70
CA MET A 172 -15.18 47.10 3.87
C MET A 172 -14.20 48.15 4.40
N ARG A 173 -14.68 49.31 4.88
CA ARG A 173 -13.80 50.35 5.45
C ARG A 173 -12.94 49.83 6.62
N HIS A 174 -13.50 48.95 7.45
CA HIS A 174 -12.80 48.38 8.60
C HIS A 174 -11.82 47.29 8.14
N ILE A 175 -12.18 46.51 7.11
CA ILE A 175 -11.29 45.52 6.48
C ILE A 175 -10.08 46.22 5.85
N ASN A 176 -10.29 47.32 5.11
CA ASN A 176 -9.23 48.14 4.55
C ASN A 176 -8.30 48.68 5.64
N ARG A 177 -8.86 49.15 6.76
CA ARG A 177 -8.07 49.61 7.91
C ARG A 177 -7.19 48.52 8.52
N LEU A 178 -7.69 47.29 8.64
CA LEU A 178 -6.88 46.14 9.10
C LEU A 178 -5.69 45.87 8.16
N ALA A 179 -5.90 46.04 6.86
CA ALA A 179 -4.87 45.86 5.83
C ALA A 179 -3.90 47.04 5.70
N GLY A 180 -4.13 48.16 6.41
CA GLY A 180 -3.39 49.41 6.20
C GLY A 180 -3.68 50.08 4.84
N PHE A 181 -4.81 49.78 4.22
CA PHE A 181 -5.24 50.38 2.95
C PHE A 181 -6.04 51.68 3.17
N PRO A 182 -6.14 52.56 2.15
CA PRO A 182 -7.12 53.62 2.14
C PRO A 182 -8.54 53.09 2.38
N GLU A 183 -9.37 53.81 3.14
CA GLU A 183 -10.71 53.31 3.53
C GLU A 183 -11.62 53.01 2.34
N ASP A 184 -11.44 53.74 1.24
CA ASP A 184 -12.17 53.64 -0.03
C ASP A 184 -11.52 52.67 -1.05
N GLN A 185 -10.41 52.01 -0.69
CA GLN A 185 -9.74 51.05 -1.57
C GLN A 185 -10.72 49.95 -2.03
N PRO A 186 -10.91 49.77 -3.35
CA PRO A 186 -11.69 48.67 -3.88
C PRO A 186 -11.05 47.32 -3.56
N ILE A 187 -11.83 46.43 -2.93
CA ILE A 187 -11.43 45.06 -2.58
C ILE A 187 -12.49 44.04 -2.99
N LYS A 188 -12.03 42.82 -3.30
CA LYS A 188 -12.85 41.62 -3.48
C LYS A 188 -12.82 40.76 -2.22
N LEU A 189 -13.94 40.13 -1.90
CA LEU A 189 -14.11 39.31 -0.69
C LEU A 189 -14.49 37.89 -1.09
N PHE A 190 -13.88 36.91 -0.44
CA PHE A 190 -14.10 35.49 -0.66
C PHE A 190 -14.22 34.79 0.70
N GLU A 191 -15.22 33.93 0.86
CA GLU A 191 -15.35 33.08 2.04
C GLU A 191 -14.50 31.83 1.87
N GLU A 192 -13.66 31.54 2.86
CA GLU A 192 -12.92 30.29 2.90
C GLU A 192 -13.70 29.23 3.69
N ILE A 193 -14.47 28.42 2.95
CA ILE A 193 -15.41 27.43 3.49
C ILE A 193 -14.68 26.16 3.92
N LYS A 194 -13.83 25.61 3.02
CA LYS A 194 -12.98 24.43 3.26
C LYS A 194 -11.84 24.35 2.24
N PHE A 195 -10.82 23.56 2.55
CA PHE A 195 -9.67 23.36 1.66
C PHE A 195 -9.29 21.88 1.43
N ASP A 196 -9.80 20.95 2.26
CA ASP A 196 -9.53 19.52 2.17
C ASP A 196 -10.86 18.73 2.08
N PRO A 197 -11.01 17.77 1.15
CA PRO A 197 -10.04 17.37 0.12
C PRO A 197 -9.94 18.35 -1.07
N ASN A 198 -10.90 19.26 -1.21
CA ASN A 198 -10.96 20.22 -2.31
C ASN A 198 -11.14 21.64 -1.75
N VAL A 199 -10.53 22.61 -2.43
CA VAL A 199 -10.71 24.03 -2.13
C VAL A 199 -12.14 24.46 -2.47
N MET A 200 -12.77 25.14 -1.51
CA MET A 200 -14.05 25.81 -1.66
C MET A 200 -13.87 27.21 -1.06
N CYS A 201 -13.53 28.14 -1.93
CA CYS A 201 -13.34 29.54 -1.60
C CYS A 201 -14.24 30.37 -2.53
N GLU A 202 -15.35 30.89 -2.01
CA GLU A 202 -16.44 31.44 -2.82
C GLU A 202 -16.50 32.95 -2.69
N ALA A 203 -16.77 33.65 -3.81
CA ALA A 203 -16.93 35.10 -3.78
C ALA A 203 -18.16 35.49 -2.95
N ILE A 204 -17.99 36.46 -2.04
CA ILE A 204 -19.09 36.95 -1.20
C ILE A 204 -19.94 37.93 -2.00
N ASP A 205 -21.24 37.64 -2.13
CA ASP A 205 -22.19 38.55 -2.75
C ASP A 205 -22.42 39.79 -1.87
N LYS A 206 -21.88 40.93 -2.34
CA LYS A 206 -21.98 42.24 -1.70
C LYS A 206 -23.42 42.75 -1.56
N LYS A 207 -24.39 42.16 -2.26
CA LYS A 207 -25.82 42.52 -2.19
C LYS A 207 -26.54 41.88 -1.00
N LEU A 208 -26.06 40.71 -0.55
CA LEU A 208 -26.62 40.00 0.59
C LEU A 208 -26.11 40.59 1.91
N THR A 209 -26.84 40.32 2.99
CA THR A 209 -26.32 40.55 4.34
C THR A 209 -25.37 39.43 4.71
N LEU A 210 -24.50 39.64 5.70
CA LEU A 210 -23.60 38.59 6.21
C LEU A 210 -24.39 37.35 6.67
N LYS A 211 -25.57 37.55 7.27
CA LYS A 211 -26.52 36.48 7.58
C LYS A 211 -27.03 35.75 6.33
N GLY A 212 -27.33 36.50 5.27
CA GLY A 212 -27.78 35.94 3.99
C GLY A 212 -26.70 35.09 3.32
N SER A 213 -25.43 35.43 3.55
CA SER A 213 -24.25 34.64 3.16
C SER A 213 -23.94 33.48 4.11
N GLN A 214 -24.77 33.23 5.13
CA GLN A 214 -24.59 32.14 6.10
C GLN A 214 -23.29 32.23 6.94
N LEU A 215 -22.74 33.43 7.11
CA LEU A 215 -21.54 33.63 7.93
C LEU A 215 -21.85 33.43 9.42
N GLU A 216 -20.91 32.82 10.13
CA GLU A 216 -20.97 32.49 11.55
C GLU A 216 -19.65 32.82 12.29
N ASP A 217 -19.66 32.69 13.61
CA ASP A 217 -18.45 32.81 14.43
C ASP A 217 -17.35 31.85 13.94
N GLY A 218 -16.14 32.39 13.76
CA GLY A 218 -14.97 31.63 13.30
C GLY A 218 -14.86 31.47 11.78
N ASP A 219 -15.72 32.12 11.00
CA ASP A 219 -15.56 32.15 9.55
C ASP A 219 -14.37 33.02 9.13
N ILE A 220 -13.82 32.67 7.97
CA ILE A 220 -12.64 33.29 7.39
C ILE A 220 -13.06 33.96 6.09
N ILE A 221 -12.76 35.25 6.00
CA ILE A 221 -12.87 36.02 4.76
C ILE A 221 -11.46 36.26 4.23
N CYS A 222 -11.17 35.66 3.08
CA CYS A 222 -10.04 36.02 2.26
C CYS A 222 -10.39 37.24 1.41
N PHE A 223 -9.48 38.20 1.27
CA PHE A 223 -9.71 39.37 0.44
C PHE A 223 -8.44 39.81 -0.26
N GLN A 224 -8.60 40.61 -1.31
CA GLN A 224 -7.52 41.16 -2.10
C GLN A 224 -7.95 42.50 -2.70
N LYS A 225 -6.96 43.29 -3.13
CA LYS A 225 -7.24 44.47 -3.96
C LYS A 225 -7.92 44.05 -5.25
N GLU A 226 -8.89 44.85 -5.68
CA GLU A 226 -9.49 44.67 -7.00
C GLU A 226 -8.46 45.05 -8.07
N LEU A 227 -8.17 44.11 -8.97
CA LEU A 227 -7.18 44.33 -10.04
C LEU A 227 -7.76 45.28 -11.10
N PRO A 228 -6.95 46.21 -11.64
CA PRO A 228 -7.35 47.02 -12.79
C PRO A 228 -7.79 46.17 -13.98
N LEU A 229 -8.68 46.72 -14.81
CA LEU A 229 -9.10 46.08 -16.06
C LEU A 229 -7.89 45.68 -16.91
N GLY A 230 -7.80 44.40 -17.26
CA GLY A 230 -6.71 43.84 -18.07
C GLY A 230 -5.46 43.42 -17.29
N ALA A 231 -5.32 43.75 -16.00
CA ALA A 231 -4.16 43.34 -15.20
C ALA A 231 -4.19 41.85 -14.79
N ALA A 232 -5.37 41.21 -14.82
CA ALA A 232 -5.52 39.81 -14.39
C ALA A 232 -4.65 38.82 -15.17
N SER A 233 -4.37 39.06 -16.45
CA SER A 233 -3.51 38.19 -17.28
C SER A 233 -2.03 38.30 -16.95
N ALA A 234 -1.60 39.33 -16.21
CA ALA A 234 -0.22 39.49 -15.76
C ALA A 234 0.10 38.63 -14.52
N HIS A 235 -0.91 38.11 -13.83
CA HIS A 235 -0.74 37.29 -12.63
C HIS A 235 -1.02 35.83 -12.93
N ARG A 236 -0.17 34.94 -12.44
CA ARG A 236 -0.38 33.48 -12.54
C ARG A 236 -1.64 33.04 -11.78
N PHE A 237 -1.87 33.64 -10.62
CA PHE A 237 -3.05 33.41 -9.78
C PHE A 237 -3.73 34.75 -9.47
N PRO A 238 -4.60 35.25 -10.35
CA PRO A 238 -5.19 36.58 -10.20
C PRO A 238 -6.14 36.69 -9.01
N GLU A 239 -6.69 35.57 -8.53
CA GLU A 239 -7.64 35.54 -7.42
C GLU A 239 -7.30 34.50 -6.35
N VAL A 240 -7.75 34.73 -5.11
CA VAL A 240 -7.50 33.84 -3.96
C VAL A 240 -7.86 32.38 -4.24
N PRO A 241 -9.03 32.04 -4.82
CA PRO A 241 -9.40 30.64 -5.02
C PRO A 241 -8.38 29.89 -5.89
N ALA A 242 -7.91 30.50 -6.99
CA ALA A 242 -6.92 29.90 -7.88
C ALA A 242 -5.55 29.71 -7.18
N PHE A 243 -5.14 30.66 -6.35
CA PHE A 243 -3.94 30.54 -5.54
C PHE A 243 -4.04 29.38 -4.54
N MET A 244 -5.16 29.29 -3.82
CA MET A 244 -5.39 28.22 -2.84
C MET A 244 -5.44 26.84 -3.52
N GLU A 245 -6.12 26.73 -4.66
CA GLU A 245 -6.15 25.51 -5.48
C GLU A 245 -4.73 25.09 -5.88
N ASN A 246 -3.90 26.02 -6.35
CA ASN A 246 -2.52 25.72 -6.69
C ASN A 246 -1.75 25.19 -5.49
N VAL A 247 -1.79 25.86 -4.34
CA VAL A 247 -1.03 25.43 -3.15
C VAL A 247 -1.50 24.07 -2.63
N VAL A 248 -2.80 23.79 -2.61
CA VAL A 248 -3.34 22.47 -2.21
C VAL A 248 -2.91 21.39 -3.19
N ASN A 249 -2.94 21.69 -4.49
CA ASN A 249 -2.61 20.74 -5.55
C ASN A 249 -1.11 20.66 -5.85
N ARG A 250 -0.29 21.53 -5.28
CA ARG A 250 1.16 21.49 -5.47
C ARG A 250 1.76 20.23 -4.87
N GLN A 251 2.60 19.57 -5.65
CA GLN A 251 3.32 18.38 -5.24
C GLN A 251 4.73 18.38 -5.81
N VAL A 252 5.72 18.27 -4.94
CA VAL A 252 7.10 17.99 -5.36
C VAL A 252 7.21 16.47 -5.60
N VAL A 253 7.60 16.07 -6.81
CA VAL A 253 7.78 14.67 -7.18
C VAL A 253 9.25 14.38 -7.38
N HIS A 254 9.74 13.34 -6.73
CA HIS A 254 11.10 12.85 -6.83
C HIS A 254 11.22 11.85 -7.97
N PHE A 255 11.79 12.27 -9.09
CA PHE A 255 11.96 11.42 -10.27
C PHE A 255 13.28 10.65 -10.22
N ARG A 256 13.19 9.32 -10.34
CA ARG A 256 14.35 8.41 -10.34
C ARG A 256 14.44 7.62 -11.63
N LYS A 257 15.65 7.42 -12.17
CA LYS A 257 15.82 6.54 -13.32
C LYS A 257 15.58 5.07 -12.92
N LEU A 258 14.74 4.35 -13.66
CA LEU A 258 14.36 2.97 -13.36
C LEU A 258 15.56 2.01 -13.31
N GLU A 259 16.52 2.18 -14.21
CA GLU A 259 17.75 1.36 -14.28
C GLU A 259 18.68 1.56 -13.08
N LYS A 260 18.58 2.72 -12.40
CA LYS A 260 19.44 3.06 -11.25
C LYS A 260 18.57 3.64 -10.12
N PRO A 261 17.76 2.83 -9.43
CA PRO A 261 16.81 3.29 -8.41
C PRO A 261 17.46 3.99 -7.20
N SER A 262 18.75 3.73 -6.97
CA SER A 262 19.55 4.31 -5.89
C SER A 262 20.45 5.48 -6.35
N ALA A 263 20.39 5.86 -7.62
CA ALA A 263 21.13 7.02 -8.14
C ALA A 263 20.48 8.34 -7.70
N PRO A 264 21.18 9.48 -7.90
CA PRO A 264 20.62 10.80 -7.64
C PRO A 264 19.28 10.98 -8.37
N TYR A 265 18.33 11.58 -7.66
CA TYR A 265 17.04 11.99 -8.20
C TYR A 265 17.05 13.50 -8.46
N PHE A 266 16.03 13.97 -9.16
CA PHE A 266 15.72 15.39 -9.24
C PHE A 266 14.25 15.60 -8.91
N ASP A 267 13.94 16.86 -8.59
CA ASP A 267 12.63 17.27 -8.11
C ASP A 267 11.91 18.05 -9.21
N LEU A 268 10.63 17.73 -9.40
CA LEU A 268 9.73 18.56 -10.19
C LEU A 268 8.52 18.92 -9.35
N GLU A 269 8.24 20.22 -9.27
CA GLU A 269 6.98 20.72 -8.72
C GLU A 269 5.89 20.59 -9.78
N LEU A 270 4.88 19.77 -9.49
CA LEU A 270 3.77 19.44 -10.39
C LEU A 270 2.44 19.61 -9.67
N SER A 271 1.35 19.73 -10.43
CA SER A 271 0.00 19.69 -9.86
C SER A 271 -0.49 18.25 -9.70
N LYS A 272 -1.11 17.95 -8.56
CA LYS A 272 -1.82 16.70 -8.26
C LYS A 272 -2.88 16.35 -9.30
N GLU A 273 -3.42 17.37 -9.98
CA GLU A 273 -4.44 17.27 -11.01
C GLU A 273 -3.89 16.98 -12.42
N LEU A 274 -2.57 16.97 -12.60
CA LEU A 274 -1.97 16.64 -13.89
C LEU A 274 -2.37 15.23 -14.32
N THR A 275 -2.69 15.09 -15.60
CA THR A 275 -2.86 13.76 -16.20
C THR A 275 -1.50 13.09 -16.38
N TYR A 276 -1.50 11.80 -16.69
CA TYR A 276 -0.30 11.09 -17.11
C TYR A 276 0.45 11.81 -18.24
N LEU A 277 -0.28 12.27 -19.28
CA LEU A 277 0.34 12.92 -20.43
C LEU A 277 0.96 14.29 -20.09
N ASP A 278 0.33 15.04 -19.19
CA ASP A 278 0.88 16.32 -18.74
C ASP A 278 2.14 16.11 -17.90
N ALA A 279 2.13 15.11 -17.00
CA ALA A 279 3.30 14.76 -16.19
C ALA A 279 4.48 14.27 -17.06
N ILE A 280 4.20 13.45 -18.08
CA ILE A 280 5.19 13.02 -19.07
C ILE A 280 5.74 14.20 -19.87
N SER A 281 4.89 15.14 -20.27
CA SER A 281 5.31 16.33 -21.03
C SER A 281 6.20 17.24 -20.18
N ALA A 282 5.85 17.47 -18.91
CA ALA A 282 6.68 18.22 -17.97
C ALA A 282 8.04 17.55 -17.74
N LEU A 283 8.05 16.22 -17.57
CA LEU A 283 9.27 15.44 -17.41
C LEU A 283 10.16 15.50 -18.66
N ALA A 284 9.57 15.36 -19.86
CA ALA A 284 10.29 15.44 -21.12
C ALA A 284 10.94 16.81 -21.33
N ALA A 285 10.20 17.89 -21.03
CA ALA A 285 10.70 19.25 -21.10
C ALA A 285 11.89 19.47 -20.14
N HIS A 286 11.81 18.97 -18.91
CA HIS A 286 12.91 19.05 -17.95
C HIS A 286 14.16 18.30 -18.43
N MET A 287 13.97 17.15 -19.09
CA MET A 287 15.07 16.31 -19.59
C MET A 287 15.60 16.74 -20.96
N GLY A 288 14.97 17.72 -21.63
CA GLY A 288 15.29 18.08 -23.02
C GLY A 288 15.02 16.96 -24.03
N LEU A 289 13.98 16.15 -23.80
CA LEU A 289 13.63 15.03 -24.67
C LEU A 289 12.59 15.46 -25.72
N ASP A 290 12.92 15.31 -27.00
CA ASP A 290 12.06 15.74 -28.12
C ASP A 290 10.69 15.04 -28.19
N ASN A 291 10.65 13.75 -27.83
CA ASN A 291 9.44 12.94 -27.90
C ASN A 291 9.02 12.42 -26.52
N PRO A 292 8.06 13.07 -25.86
CA PRO A 292 7.57 12.66 -24.54
C PRO A 292 7.01 11.23 -24.51
N ALA A 293 6.47 10.73 -25.63
CA ALA A 293 5.92 9.38 -25.70
C ALA A 293 6.99 8.28 -25.55
N LYS A 294 8.29 8.61 -25.61
CA LYS A 294 9.37 7.67 -25.28
C LYS A 294 9.61 7.53 -23.78
N LEU A 295 8.95 8.31 -22.93
CA LEU A 295 9.03 8.13 -21.48
C LEU A 295 7.97 7.13 -21.01
N ARG A 296 8.35 6.32 -20.03
CA ARG A 296 7.42 5.49 -19.26
C ARG A 296 7.67 5.68 -17.78
N LEU A 297 6.59 5.83 -17.01
CA LEU A 297 6.62 5.97 -15.56
C LEU A 297 6.31 4.64 -14.87
N SER A 298 6.91 4.44 -13.70
CA SER A 298 6.65 3.31 -12.82
C SER A 298 6.44 3.79 -11.38
N PRO A 299 5.44 3.24 -10.66
CA PRO A 299 5.15 3.65 -9.30
C PRO A 299 6.18 3.13 -8.30
N HIS A 300 6.28 3.82 -7.15
CA HIS A 300 7.11 3.40 -6.03
C HIS A 300 6.43 2.33 -5.16
N ASN A 301 7.24 1.42 -4.60
CA ASN A 301 6.81 0.51 -3.55
C ASN A 301 7.40 0.95 -2.21
N VAL A 302 6.57 1.55 -1.37
CA VAL A 302 6.96 2.08 -0.03
C VAL A 302 7.52 0.99 0.89
N HIS A 303 7.15 -0.28 0.72
CA HIS A 303 7.62 -1.37 1.59
C HIS A 303 9.00 -1.90 1.20
N THR A 304 9.33 -1.90 -0.10
CA THR A 304 10.60 -2.43 -0.60
C THR A 304 11.57 -1.34 -1.03
N HIS A 305 11.12 -0.07 -1.04
CA HIS A 305 11.85 1.09 -1.55
C HIS A 305 12.34 0.93 -3.00
N MET A 306 11.63 0.15 -3.80
CA MET A 306 11.97 -0.18 -5.19
C MET A 306 10.81 0.14 -6.14
N PRO A 307 11.06 0.33 -7.45
CA PRO A 307 10.00 0.44 -8.44
C PRO A 307 9.11 -0.81 -8.42
N ARG A 308 7.81 -0.61 -8.65
CA ARG A 308 6.92 -1.75 -8.89
C ARG A 308 7.21 -2.39 -10.25
N VAL A 309 6.95 -3.69 -10.34
CA VAL A 309 7.15 -4.49 -11.55
C VAL A 309 6.25 -4.02 -12.70
N ALA A 310 5.01 -3.60 -12.39
CA ALA A 310 4.07 -3.12 -13.40
C ALA A 310 4.22 -1.60 -13.56
N PRO A 311 4.69 -1.12 -14.74
CA PRO A 311 4.71 0.31 -15.05
C PRO A 311 3.31 0.83 -15.33
N PHE A 312 3.15 2.16 -15.38
CA PHE A 312 1.93 2.79 -15.87
C PHE A 312 1.78 2.57 -17.37
N LYS A 313 0.53 2.39 -17.82
CA LYS A 313 0.19 2.34 -19.24
C LYS A 313 0.19 3.74 -19.85
N TYR A 314 0.38 3.81 -21.16
CA TYR A 314 0.23 5.06 -21.89
C TYR A 314 -1.17 5.65 -21.70
N ALA A 315 -1.22 6.95 -21.39
CA ALA A 315 -2.46 7.69 -21.21
C ALA A 315 -3.44 7.03 -20.21
N THR A 316 -2.92 6.51 -19.08
CA THR A 316 -3.78 6.08 -17.97
C THR A 316 -4.71 7.23 -17.53
N SER A 317 -5.91 6.88 -17.07
CA SER A 317 -6.89 7.84 -16.55
C SER A 317 -6.48 8.44 -15.20
N ASP A 318 -5.44 7.88 -14.57
CA ASP A 318 -4.94 8.32 -13.27
C ASP A 318 -4.45 9.77 -13.33
N LYS A 319 -4.81 10.54 -12.31
CA LYS A 319 -4.17 11.83 -12.02
C LYS A 319 -2.84 11.61 -11.31
N LEU A 320 -1.98 12.63 -11.26
CA LEU A 320 -0.71 12.55 -10.54
C LEU A 320 -0.91 12.13 -9.08
N TYR A 321 -1.95 12.64 -8.43
CA TYR A 321 -2.33 12.21 -7.08
C TYR A 321 -2.53 10.69 -6.96
N ASP A 322 -3.23 10.09 -7.92
CA ASP A 322 -3.51 8.66 -7.96
C ASP A 322 -2.25 7.85 -8.28
N MET A 323 -1.39 8.35 -9.18
CA MET A 323 -0.11 7.73 -9.51
C MET A 323 0.82 7.65 -8.29
N LEU A 324 0.79 8.66 -7.41
CA LEU A 324 1.59 8.77 -6.19
C LEU A 324 1.02 7.95 -5.01
N ARG A 325 -0.29 7.71 -4.97
CA ARG A 325 -0.93 6.86 -3.94
C ARG A 325 -1.02 5.39 -4.33
N GLY A 326 -1.59 5.09 -5.49
CA GLY A 326 -2.03 3.75 -5.87
C GLY A 326 -2.75 3.00 -4.73
N ASN A 327 -2.54 1.68 -4.65
CA ASN A 327 -3.06 0.83 -3.57
C ASN A 327 -2.17 0.76 -2.32
N THR A 328 -1.20 1.67 -2.15
CA THR A 328 -0.24 1.67 -1.03
C THR A 328 -0.30 2.99 -0.26
N PRO A 329 0.44 3.14 0.86
CA PRO A 329 0.67 4.45 1.44
C PRO A 329 1.22 5.43 0.41
N TYR A 330 0.90 6.71 0.62
CA TYR A 330 1.33 7.83 -0.21
C TYR A 330 2.85 7.86 -0.40
N SER A 331 3.32 8.10 -1.62
CA SER A 331 4.74 8.34 -1.95
C SER A 331 4.85 9.47 -2.95
N ASP A 332 5.84 10.33 -2.77
CA ASP A 332 6.25 11.41 -3.68
C ASP A 332 7.25 10.94 -4.75
N ILE A 333 7.54 9.64 -4.85
CA ILE A 333 8.55 9.10 -5.77
C ILE A 333 7.89 8.47 -7.00
N LEU A 334 8.37 8.84 -8.18
CA LEU A 334 8.10 8.15 -9.44
C LEU A 334 9.39 7.73 -10.11
N TYR A 335 9.39 6.54 -10.71
CA TYR A 335 10.49 6.08 -11.54
C TYR A 335 10.18 6.36 -13.00
N TYR A 336 11.19 6.66 -13.80
CA TYR A 336 11.06 6.84 -15.24
C TYR A 336 12.11 6.02 -15.99
N GLU A 337 11.78 5.65 -17.22
CA GLU A 337 12.72 5.11 -18.19
C GLU A 337 12.52 5.78 -19.56
N VAL A 338 13.60 5.86 -20.34
CA VAL A 338 13.57 6.36 -21.72
C VAL A 338 13.62 5.16 -22.64
N LEU A 339 12.58 5.00 -23.45
CA LEU A 339 12.41 3.90 -24.39
C LEU A 339 13.05 4.23 -25.74
N ASP A 340 13.42 3.19 -26.48
CA ASP A 340 13.93 3.28 -27.84
C ASP A 340 12.84 3.66 -28.86
N ILE A 341 11.60 3.22 -28.62
CA ILE A 341 10.40 3.53 -29.41
C ILE A 341 9.29 4.16 -28.53
N PRO A 342 8.32 4.89 -29.10
CA PRO A 342 7.19 5.43 -28.34
C PRO A 342 6.40 4.35 -27.59
N LEU A 343 6.01 4.63 -26.35
CA LEU A 343 5.25 3.73 -25.49
C LEU A 343 3.95 3.20 -26.12
N PRO A 344 3.12 4.01 -26.84
CA PRO A 344 1.92 3.51 -27.50
C PRO A 344 2.21 2.39 -28.51
N ASP A 345 3.37 2.45 -29.18
CA ASP A 345 3.79 1.45 -30.15
C ASP A 345 4.41 0.24 -29.45
N LEU A 346 5.18 0.47 -28.39
CA LEU A 346 5.71 -0.59 -27.53
C LEU A 346 4.58 -1.44 -26.92
N GLU A 347 3.47 -0.82 -26.50
CA GLU A 347 2.33 -1.54 -25.89
C GLU A 347 1.60 -2.47 -26.87
N LYS A 348 1.70 -2.23 -28.18
CA LYS A 348 1.17 -3.12 -29.24
C LYS A 348 2.05 -4.35 -29.46
N LEU A 349 3.27 -4.33 -28.92
CA LEU A 349 4.24 -5.42 -29.02
C LEU A 349 4.28 -6.21 -27.71
N LYS A 350 4.73 -7.46 -27.81
CA LYS A 350 5.20 -8.25 -26.67
C LYS A 350 6.70 -8.47 -26.81
N THR A 351 7.39 -8.43 -25.69
CA THR A 351 8.84 -8.59 -25.61
C THR A 351 9.15 -9.99 -25.10
N LEU A 352 9.82 -10.79 -25.93
CA LEU A 352 10.21 -12.16 -25.64
C LEU A 352 11.72 -12.22 -25.38
N ASN A 353 12.12 -12.94 -24.33
CA ASN A 353 13.52 -13.30 -24.12
C ASN A 353 13.73 -14.70 -24.70
N VAL A 354 14.49 -14.80 -25.78
CA VAL A 354 14.71 -16.04 -26.51
C VAL A 354 16.17 -16.45 -26.41
N VAL A 355 16.39 -17.65 -25.92
CA VAL A 355 17.71 -18.26 -25.88
C VAL A 355 17.99 -18.93 -27.21
N PHE A 356 19.14 -18.65 -27.82
CA PHE A 356 19.61 -19.35 -29.01
C PHE A 356 20.65 -20.39 -28.61
N ALA A 357 20.42 -21.65 -28.98
CA ALA A 357 21.32 -22.76 -28.68
C ALA A 357 21.98 -23.31 -29.94
N ASN A 358 23.24 -23.74 -29.80
CA ASN A 358 23.98 -24.38 -30.89
C ASN A 358 23.60 -25.86 -31.05
N SER A 359 24.22 -26.52 -32.01
CA SER A 359 24.05 -27.96 -32.29
C SER A 359 24.43 -28.88 -31.11
N LYS A 360 25.24 -28.38 -30.16
CA LYS A 360 25.63 -29.05 -28.91
C LYS A 360 24.71 -28.75 -27.73
N VAL A 361 23.59 -28.05 -27.95
CA VAL A 361 22.60 -27.69 -26.92
C VAL A 361 23.14 -26.67 -25.89
N GLU A 362 24.22 -25.97 -26.22
CA GLU A 362 24.79 -24.91 -25.39
C GLU A 362 24.10 -23.58 -25.71
N GLU A 363 23.81 -22.79 -24.69
CA GLU A 363 23.27 -21.44 -24.84
C GLU A 363 24.37 -20.50 -25.35
N VAL A 364 24.26 -20.07 -26.60
CA VAL A 364 25.25 -19.20 -27.27
C VAL A 364 24.91 -17.73 -27.06
N ALA A 365 23.62 -17.40 -27.14
CA ALA A 365 23.14 -16.03 -27.01
C ALA A 365 21.72 -15.98 -26.42
N SER A 366 21.41 -14.85 -25.80
CA SER A 366 20.07 -14.52 -25.30
C SER A 366 19.64 -13.21 -25.95
N HIS A 367 18.52 -13.23 -26.68
CA HIS A 367 18.02 -12.07 -27.42
C HIS A 367 16.67 -11.62 -26.88
N GLN A 368 16.56 -10.30 -26.66
CA GLN A 368 15.27 -9.67 -26.45
C GLN A 368 14.67 -9.30 -27.82
N ILE A 369 13.53 -9.92 -28.14
CA ILE A 369 12.85 -9.77 -29.43
C ILE A 369 11.44 -9.25 -29.21
N ARG A 370 11.05 -8.23 -29.97
CA ARG A 370 9.71 -7.66 -29.92
C ARG A 370 8.93 -8.12 -31.15
N ILE A 371 7.75 -8.68 -30.92
CA ILE A 371 6.82 -9.07 -31.97
C ILE A 371 5.42 -8.52 -31.66
N PRO A 372 4.51 -8.41 -32.64
CA PRO A 372 3.12 -8.04 -32.38
C PRO A 372 2.49 -8.94 -31.30
N ARG A 373 1.55 -8.42 -30.51
CA ARG A 373 0.87 -9.23 -29.48
C ARG A 373 0.16 -10.46 -30.07
N THR A 374 -0.42 -10.32 -31.25
CA THR A 374 -1.04 -11.40 -32.04
C THR A 374 -0.04 -12.26 -32.81
N GLY A 375 1.26 -11.93 -32.73
CA GLY A 375 2.34 -12.57 -33.46
C GLY A 375 2.55 -14.05 -33.07
N THR A 376 3.05 -14.76 -34.06
CA THR A 376 3.26 -16.21 -34.12
C THR A 376 4.73 -16.56 -33.91
N VAL A 377 5.02 -17.86 -33.87
CA VAL A 377 6.40 -18.38 -33.86
C VAL A 377 7.14 -17.98 -35.15
N SER A 378 6.47 -17.96 -36.31
CA SER A 378 7.06 -17.48 -37.56
C SER A 378 7.59 -16.05 -37.44
N ASP A 379 6.81 -15.15 -36.86
CA ASP A 379 7.21 -13.75 -36.67
C ASP A 379 8.45 -13.64 -35.76
N LEU A 380 8.50 -14.47 -34.70
CA LEU A 380 9.67 -14.56 -33.83
C LEU A 380 10.91 -15.05 -34.61
N LEU A 381 10.76 -16.11 -35.40
CA LEU A 381 11.87 -16.70 -36.16
C LEU A 381 12.44 -15.71 -37.18
N VAL A 382 11.58 -14.94 -37.86
CA VAL A 382 12.01 -13.89 -38.81
C VAL A 382 12.88 -12.83 -38.11
N GLU A 383 12.47 -12.37 -36.93
CA GLU A 383 13.25 -11.38 -36.17
C GLU A 383 14.52 -11.97 -35.55
N LEU A 384 14.47 -13.22 -35.08
CA LEU A 384 15.63 -13.92 -34.52
C LEU A 384 16.72 -14.09 -35.59
N ARG A 385 16.34 -14.43 -36.83
CA ARG A 385 17.26 -14.65 -37.95
C ARG A 385 18.13 -13.45 -38.29
N LYS A 386 17.68 -12.23 -37.95
CA LYS A 386 18.43 -10.99 -38.13
C LYS A 386 19.51 -10.79 -37.05
N LYS A 387 19.46 -11.55 -35.95
CA LYS A 387 20.28 -11.39 -34.75
C LYS A 387 21.24 -12.55 -34.48
N VAL A 388 21.10 -13.66 -35.20
CA VAL A 388 21.90 -14.88 -35.00
C VAL A 388 22.67 -15.23 -36.27
N GLU A 389 23.86 -15.81 -36.08
CA GLU A 389 24.61 -16.45 -37.16
C GLU A 389 24.17 -17.91 -37.28
N LEU A 390 23.80 -18.32 -38.49
CA LEU A 390 23.36 -19.68 -38.79
C LEU A 390 24.44 -20.46 -39.52
N SER A 391 24.42 -21.79 -39.39
CA SER A 391 25.31 -22.67 -40.15
C SER A 391 25.14 -22.52 -41.67
N ARG A 392 23.90 -22.28 -42.12
CA ARG A 392 23.56 -22.01 -43.52
C ARG A 392 22.53 -20.88 -43.63
N PRO A 393 22.58 -20.07 -44.70
CA PRO A 393 21.59 -19.01 -44.93
C PRO A 393 20.15 -19.51 -45.10
N ASP A 394 19.91 -20.80 -45.30
CA ASP A 394 18.58 -21.42 -45.44
C ASP A 394 18.28 -22.40 -44.29
N ALA A 395 19.12 -22.46 -43.25
CA ALA A 395 18.90 -23.33 -42.11
C ALA A 395 17.51 -23.10 -41.49
N GLU A 396 16.79 -24.20 -41.27
CA GLU A 396 15.50 -24.21 -40.61
C GLU A 396 15.68 -24.04 -39.11
N LEU A 397 14.86 -23.18 -38.51
CA LEU A 397 14.86 -22.92 -37.08
C LEU A 397 13.58 -23.45 -36.46
N ARG A 398 13.70 -24.07 -35.29
CA ARG A 398 12.56 -24.40 -34.44
C ARG A 398 12.62 -23.66 -33.12
N VAL A 399 11.46 -23.59 -32.48
CA VAL A 399 11.30 -23.00 -31.16
C VAL A 399 10.73 -24.03 -30.22
N VAL A 400 11.34 -24.18 -29.05
CA VAL A 400 10.91 -25.10 -28.00
C VAL A 400 10.66 -24.36 -26.69
N GLU A 401 9.60 -24.76 -25.99
CA GLU A 401 9.31 -24.30 -24.62
C GLU A 401 9.98 -25.27 -23.63
N VAL A 402 10.88 -24.75 -22.80
CA VAL A 402 11.61 -25.54 -21.81
C VAL A 402 11.13 -25.19 -20.41
N ILE A 403 10.62 -26.20 -19.70
CA ILE A 403 10.10 -26.10 -18.33
C ILE A 403 10.82 -27.14 -17.47
N THR A 404 11.47 -26.69 -16.39
CA THR A 404 12.16 -27.59 -15.43
C THR A 404 13.06 -28.63 -16.11
N SER A 405 13.91 -28.19 -17.05
CA SER A 405 14.83 -29.05 -17.82
C SER A 405 14.16 -30.11 -18.70
N LYS A 406 12.89 -29.90 -19.06
CA LYS A 406 12.11 -30.73 -19.99
C LYS A 406 11.65 -29.87 -21.17
N ILE A 407 11.67 -30.43 -22.38
CA ILE A 407 10.99 -29.82 -23.52
C ILE A 407 9.50 -30.10 -23.32
N SER A 408 8.75 -29.06 -22.94
CA SER A 408 7.31 -29.15 -22.70
C SER A 408 6.55 -29.18 -24.02
N LYS A 409 6.99 -28.39 -24.99
CA LYS A 409 6.35 -28.28 -26.30
C LYS A 409 7.35 -27.84 -27.36
N VAL A 410 7.29 -28.44 -28.54
CA VAL A 410 7.86 -27.88 -29.77
C VAL A 410 6.78 -26.98 -30.36
N LEU A 411 7.07 -25.70 -30.55
CA LEU A 411 6.10 -24.71 -30.99
C LEU A 411 6.09 -24.64 -32.54
N PRO A 412 4.99 -25.03 -33.20
CA PRO A 412 4.84 -24.89 -34.65
C PRO A 412 4.93 -23.42 -35.10
N PRO A 413 5.37 -23.14 -36.34
CA PRO A 413 5.49 -21.78 -36.86
C PRO A 413 4.19 -20.96 -36.77
N GLY A 414 3.03 -21.58 -36.98
CA GLY A 414 1.71 -20.92 -36.92
C GLY A 414 1.17 -20.68 -35.51
N ASP A 415 1.78 -21.23 -34.46
CA ASP A 415 1.26 -21.10 -33.10
C ASP A 415 1.46 -19.68 -32.56
N LYS A 416 0.49 -19.21 -31.78
CA LYS A 416 0.63 -17.98 -31.01
C LYS A 416 1.51 -18.21 -29.78
N ILE A 417 2.45 -17.32 -29.55
CA ILE A 417 3.29 -17.35 -28.35
C ILE A 417 2.53 -16.71 -27.18
N SER A 418 2.34 -17.46 -26.09
CA SER A 418 1.69 -16.99 -24.86
C SER A 418 2.56 -15.99 -24.09
N ASP A 419 1.93 -15.03 -23.43
CA ASP A 419 2.60 -14.08 -22.52
C ASP A 419 3.17 -14.75 -21.26
N GLN A 420 2.75 -15.99 -20.95
CA GLN A 420 3.20 -16.76 -19.78
C GLN A 420 4.31 -17.76 -20.10
N CYS A 421 4.94 -17.70 -21.28
CA CYS A 421 5.96 -18.68 -21.64
C CYS A 421 7.23 -18.51 -20.78
N TRP A 422 7.72 -19.61 -20.19
CA TRP A 422 8.75 -19.54 -19.13
C TRP A 422 10.13 -19.22 -19.70
N LYS A 423 10.68 -20.17 -20.48
CA LYS A 423 11.95 -20.06 -21.20
C LYS A 423 11.74 -20.63 -22.59
N ILE A 424 11.77 -19.76 -23.59
CA ILE A 424 11.75 -20.15 -24.99
C ILE A 424 13.20 -20.31 -25.46
N ARG A 425 13.49 -21.45 -26.08
CA ARG A 425 14.76 -21.72 -26.74
C ARG A 425 14.53 -21.90 -28.23
N ALA A 426 15.35 -21.27 -29.05
CA ALA A 426 15.43 -21.51 -30.48
C ALA A 426 16.73 -22.24 -30.81
N GLU A 427 16.66 -23.11 -31.81
CA GLU A 427 17.79 -23.92 -32.29
C GLU A 427 17.62 -24.23 -33.77
N GLU A 428 18.73 -24.45 -34.47
CA GLU A 428 18.72 -24.99 -35.82
C GLU A 428 18.22 -26.44 -35.82
N VAL A 429 17.32 -26.76 -36.75
CA VAL A 429 16.90 -28.13 -36.99
C VAL A 429 18.07 -28.87 -37.65
N PRO A 430 18.62 -29.91 -37.00
CA PRO A 430 19.73 -30.69 -37.55
C PRO A 430 19.37 -31.33 -38.90
N THR A 431 20.33 -31.46 -39.82
CA THR A 431 20.10 -32.12 -41.12
C THR A 431 19.64 -33.56 -40.98
N GLU A 432 20.10 -34.27 -39.95
CA GLU A 432 19.66 -35.64 -39.62
C GLU A 432 18.16 -35.75 -39.32
N GLU A 433 17.51 -34.67 -38.87
CA GLU A 433 16.05 -34.60 -38.68
C GLU A 433 15.31 -34.34 -40.01
N VAL A 434 15.90 -33.54 -40.90
CA VAL A 434 15.35 -33.27 -42.23
C VAL A 434 15.41 -34.52 -43.11
N ASP A 435 16.48 -35.31 -42.96
CA ASP A 435 16.74 -36.53 -43.72
C ASP A 435 16.11 -37.79 -43.08
N ALA A 436 15.29 -37.64 -42.03
CA ALA A 436 14.71 -38.77 -41.30
C ALA A 436 13.72 -39.59 -42.15
N GLY A 437 13.88 -40.91 -42.13
CA GLY A 437 12.99 -41.84 -42.83
C GLY A 437 11.63 -42.02 -42.14
N PRO A 438 10.65 -42.68 -42.81
CA PRO A 438 9.30 -42.86 -42.27
C PRO A 438 9.24 -43.71 -40.99
N ASN A 439 10.25 -44.55 -40.75
CA ASN A 439 10.35 -45.42 -39.57
C ASN A 439 11.28 -44.84 -38.48
N ASP A 440 11.93 -43.71 -38.75
CA ASP A 440 12.77 -43.03 -37.78
C ASP A 440 11.91 -42.23 -36.79
N ARG A 441 12.40 -42.07 -35.56
CA ARG A 441 11.66 -41.35 -34.51
C ARG A 441 12.49 -40.25 -33.89
N LEU A 442 11.86 -39.09 -33.71
CA LEU A 442 12.41 -37.99 -32.91
C LEU A 442 12.08 -38.22 -31.43
N LEU A 443 13.11 -38.48 -30.63
CA LEU A 443 12.97 -38.72 -29.19
C LEU A 443 13.41 -37.50 -28.37
N HIS A 444 12.72 -37.30 -27.25
CA HIS A 444 13.18 -36.39 -26.21
C HIS A 444 14.31 -37.03 -25.40
N VAL A 445 15.40 -36.29 -25.18
CA VAL A 445 16.57 -36.76 -24.43
C VAL A 445 16.87 -35.83 -23.27
N TYR A 446 16.81 -36.35 -22.03
CA TYR A 446 16.93 -35.56 -20.80
C TYR A 446 18.02 -36.08 -19.87
N HIS A 447 18.76 -35.18 -19.24
CA HIS A 447 19.67 -35.52 -18.14
C HIS A 447 18.86 -35.71 -16.85
N PHE A 448 19.17 -36.76 -16.10
CA PHE A 448 18.54 -36.97 -14.80
C PHE A 448 19.47 -37.62 -13.79
N ARG A 449 19.09 -37.51 -12.53
CA ARG A 449 19.67 -38.29 -11.43
C ARG A 449 18.54 -38.84 -10.57
N ARG A 450 18.81 -39.91 -9.82
CA ARG A 450 17.85 -40.41 -8.84
C ARG A 450 17.75 -39.48 -7.63
N ASP A 451 16.53 -39.30 -7.12
CA ASP A 451 16.34 -38.67 -5.82
C ASP A 451 16.97 -39.54 -4.71
N LYS A 452 17.63 -38.89 -3.76
CA LYS A 452 18.23 -39.54 -2.60
C LYS A 452 17.16 -40.06 -1.63
N LEU A 453 16.00 -39.41 -1.59
CA LEU A 453 14.89 -39.75 -0.70
C LEU A 453 13.91 -40.74 -1.34
N ASN A 454 13.69 -40.63 -2.66
CA ASN A 454 12.83 -41.51 -3.42
C ASN A 454 13.56 -42.05 -4.65
N LYS A 455 14.20 -43.21 -4.52
CA LYS A 455 15.04 -43.79 -5.59
C LYS A 455 14.29 -44.08 -6.90
N ASP A 456 12.95 -44.13 -6.84
CA ASP A 456 12.09 -44.34 -8.00
C ASP A 456 11.75 -43.04 -8.75
N GLN A 457 12.17 -41.88 -8.22
CA GLN A 457 11.94 -40.58 -8.84
C GLN A 457 13.17 -40.04 -9.56
N ALA A 458 13.01 -39.70 -10.85
CA ALA A 458 14.00 -39.00 -11.65
C ALA A 458 13.93 -37.49 -11.44
N ILE A 459 15.05 -36.87 -11.05
CA ILE A 459 15.22 -35.42 -10.98
C ILE A 459 15.95 -34.97 -12.24
N LEU A 460 15.25 -34.23 -13.10
CA LEU A 460 15.80 -33.70 -14.35
C LEU A 460 16.73 -32.51 -14.09
N PHE A 461 17.78 -32.38 -14.89
CA PHE A 461 18.69 -31.23 -14.89
C PHE A 461 19.28 -31.02 -16.30
N GLY A 462 20.18 -30.04 -16.45
CA GLY A 462 20.86 -29.77 -17.72
C GLY A 462 19.95 -29.22 -18.81
N ASN A 463 20.47 -29.20 -20.04
CA ASN A 463 19.74 -28.72 -21.22
C ASN A 463 19.14 -29.92 -21.98
N PRO A 464 17.81 -30.03 -22.06
CA PRO A 464 17.17 -31.12 -22.81
C PRO A 464 17.34 -30.94 -24.33
N PHE A 465 17.31 -32.02 -25.10
CA PHE A 465 17.36 -31.94 -26.56
C PHE A 465 16.52 -33.01 -27.24
N LEU A 466 16.39 -32.87 -28.56
CA LEU A 466 15.73 -33.85 -29.43
C LEU A 466 16.80 -34.59 -30.24
N LEU A 467 16.56 -35.87 -30.48
CA LEU A 467 17.48 -36.74 -31.21
C LEU A 467 16.70 -37.70 -32.11
N VAL A 468 17.08 -37.80 -33.38
CA VAL A 468 16.57 -38.85 -34.28
C VAL A 468 17.18 -40.19 -33.90
N VAL A 469 16.35 -41.20 -33.74
CA VAL A 469 16.76 -42.59 -33.60
C VAL A 469 16.20 -43.34 -34.80
N ARG A 470 17.09 -44.01 -35.55
CA ARG A 470 16.72 -44.72 -36.77
C ARG A 470 16.20 -46.12 -36.45
N GLU A 471 15.44 -46.68 -37.39
CA GLU A 471 14.97 -48.07 -37.28
C GLU A 471 16.16 -49.04 -37.17
N GLY A 472 16.11 -49.92 -36.16
CA GLY A 472 17.15 -50.91 -35.91
C GLY A 472 18.38 -50.42 -35.15
N GLU A 473 18.50 -49.13 -34.84
CA GLU A 473 19.65 -48.61 -34.09
C GLU A 473 19.73 -49.16 -32.66
N THR A 474 20.92 -49.65 -32.32
CA THR A 474 21.27 -50.13 -30.99
C THR A 474 21.57 -48.95 -30.05
N MET A 475 21.44 -49.17 -28.74
CA MET A 475 21.77 -48.14 -27.76
C MET A 475 23.26 -47.75 -27.83
N ALA A 476 24.18 -48.66 -28.19
CA ALA A 476 25.59 -48.34 -28.40
C ALA A 476 25.81 -47.27 -29.48
N GLU A 477 25.11 -47.39 -30.62
CA GLU A 477 25.19 -46.43 -31.73
C GLU A 477 24.58 -45.09 -31.33
N VAL A 478 23.44 -45.10 -30.65
CA VAL A 478 22.79 -43.88 -30.13
C VAL A 478 23.68 -43.17 -29.09
N LYS A 479 24.32 -43.91 -28.18
CA LYS A 479 25.29 -43.37 -27.21
C LYS A 479 26.46 -42.67 -27.90
N ALA A 480 27.04 -43.29 -28.93
CA ALA A 480 28.16 -42.70 -29.67
C ALA A 480 27.78 -41.34 -30.29
N ARG A 481 26.56 -41.23 -30.85
CA ARG A 481 26.05 -39.95 -31.38
C ARG A 481 25.77 -38.92 -30.29
N ILE A 482 25.16 -39.32 -29.18
CA ILE A 482 24.93 -38.42 -28.04
C ILE A 482 26.26 -37.88 -27.51
N LYS A 483 27.26 -38.74 -27.37
CA LYS A 483 28.62 -38.35 -26.95
C LYS A 483 29.25 -37.34 -27.91
N ALA A 484 29.16 -37.60 -29.22
CA ALA A 484 29.65 -36.68 -30.25
C ALA A 484 28.90 -35.34 -30.22
N LYS A 485 27.57 -35.35 -30.06
CA LYS A 485 26.71 -34.16 -29.98
C LYS A 485 27.03 -33.30 -28.76
N LEU A 486 27.19 -33.90 -27.59
CA LEU A 486 27.46 -33.18 -26.33
C LEU A 486 28.95 -32.83 -26.16
N GLY A 487 29.86 -33.47 -26.89
CA GLY A 487 31.29 -33.25 -26.76
C GLY A 487 31.88 -33.71 -25.42
N THR A 488 31.26 -34.70 -24.78
CA THR A 488 31.65 -35.20 -23.46
C THR A 488 32.93 -36.05 -23.53
N LYS A 489 33.82 -35.91 -22.53
CA LYS A 489 35.05 -36.71 -22.43
C LYS A 489 34.75 -38.19 -22.16
N ASP A 490 35.58 -39.08 -22.71
CA ASP A 490 35.41 -40.54 -22.64
C ASP A 490 35.17 -41.04 -21.21
N GLY A 491 36.09 -40.75 -20.28
CA GLY A 491 36.00 -41.27 -18.91
C GLY A 491 34.81 -40.76 -18.09
N GLU A 492 34.20 -39.64 -18.46
CA GLU A 492 32.96 -39.16 -17.82
C GLU A 492 31.75 -39.89 -18.39
N PHE A 493 31.68 -39.97 -19.72
CA PHE A 493 30.54 -40.53 -20.43
C PHE A 493 30.36 -42.03 -20.17
N ASP A 494 31.45 -42.76 -19.94
CA ASP A 494 31.43 -44.19 -19.61
C ASP A 494 30.67 -44.49 -18.30
N THR A 495 30.47 -43.49 -17.43
CA THR A 495 29.70 -43.63 -16.19
C THR A 495 28.20 -43.45 -16.38
N TRP A 496 27.76 -42.97 -17.54
CA TRP A 496 26.36 -42.61 -17.80
C TRP A 496 25.52 -43.85 -18.09
N LYS A 497 24.30 -43.89 -17.55
CA LYS A 497 23.34 -44.97 -17.81
C LYS A 497 22.16 -44.44 -18.60
N PHE A 498 21.69 -45.23 -19.55
CA PHE A 498 20.60 -44.82 -20.45
C PHE A 498 19.35 -45.64 -20.13
N ALA A 499 18.22 -44.95 -20.05
CA ALA A 499 16.96 -45.56 -19.66
C ALA A 499 15.79 -45.00 -20.48
N HIS A 500 14.80 -45.85 -20.73
CA HIS A 500 13.45 -45.41 -21.04
C HIS A 500 12.82 -44.91 -19.74
N VAL A 501 12.28 -43.69 -19.76
CA VAL A 501 11.69 -43.09 -18.57
C VAL A 501 10.31 -42.56 -18.90
N THR A 502 9.33 -42.92 -18.07
CA THR A 502 7.97 -42.41 -18.11
C THR A 502 7.68 -41.57 -16.86
N ASN A 503 6.73 -40.64 -16.92
CA ASN A 503 6.41 -39.77 -15.78
C ASN A 503 5.88 -40.52 -14.52
N LYS A 504 5.54 -41.81 -14.63
CA LYS A 504 4.86 -42.58 -13.57
C LYS A 504 5.60 -43.84 -13.12
N ALA A 505 6.68 -44.23 -13.80
CA ALA A 505 7.41 -45.46 -13.53
C ALA A 505 8.88 -45.19 -13.21
N SER A 506 9.52 -46.16 -12.55
CA SER A 506 10.96 -46.16 -12.35
C SER A 506 11.70 -46.23 -13.71
N PRO A 507 12.90 -45.62 -13.83
CA PRO A 507 13.69 -45.70 -15.06
C PRO A 507 14.01 -47.14 -15.47
N GLU A 508 13.71 -47.49 -16.72
CA GLU A 508 13.98 -48.81 -17.29
C GLU A 508 15.24 -48.76 -18.16
N TYR A 509 16.34 -49.32 -17.67
CA TYR A 509 17.62 -49.25 -18.37
C TYR A 509 17.62 -50.05 -19.69
N ILE A 510 18.33 -49.50 -20.66
CA ILE A 510 18.50 -50.07 -22.00
C ILE A 510 19.96 -50.51 -22.14
N LYS A 511 20.19 -51.77 -22.49
CA LYS A 511 21.55 -52.30 -22.73
C LYS A 511 22.05 -51.91 -24.11
N ASP A 512 23.37 -51.96 -24.28
CA ASP A 512 24.08 -51.44 -25.44
C ASP A 512 23.72 -52.17 -26.75
N ASP A 513 23.37 -53.45 -26.68
CA ASP A 513 22.94 -54.31 -27.80
C ASP A 513 21.44 -54.21 -28.13
N GLU A 514 20.64 -53.55 -27.28
CA GLU A 514 19.20 -53.43 -27.49
C GLU A 514 18.85 -52.36 -28.51
N VAL A 515 17.91 -52.68 -29.41
CA VAL A 515 17.35 -51.74 -30.38
C VAL A 515 16.47 -50.73 -29.65
N VAL A 516 16.84 -49.44 -29.70
CA VAL A 516 16.24 -48.39 -28.85
C VAL A 516 14.74 -48.24 -29.12
N LEU A 517 14.32 -48.21 -30.39
CA LEU A 517 12.91 -48.00 -30.76
C LEU A 517 11.96 -49.12 -30.28
N THR A 518 12.47 -50.29 -29.90
CA THR A 518 11.63 -51.36 -29.32
C THR A 518 11.02 -50.96 -27.98
N ARG A 519 11.66 -50.04 -27.25
CA ARG A 519 11.18 -49.50 -25.97
C ARG A 519 10.27 -48.28 -26.13
N PHE A 520 10.25 -47.65 -27.30
CA PHE A 520 9.44 -46.48 -27.60
C PHE A 520 8.42 -46.87 -28.68
N PRO A 521 7.25 -47.47 -28.34
CA PRO A 521 6.20 -47.74 -29.31
C PRO A 521 5.50 -46.45 -29.77
N SER A 522 4.99 -46.43 -31.00
CA SER A 522 4.48 -45.21 -31.68
C SER A 522 3.19 -44.61 -31.11
N VAL A 523 2.66 -45.14 -30.00
CA VAL A 523 1.39 -44.69 -29.42
C VAL A 523 1.61 -44.33 -27.96
N VAL A 524 1.86 -43.05 -27.69
CA VAL A 524 1.73 -42.54 -26.34
C VAL A 524 0.87 -41.31 -26.35
N SER A 525 -0.13 -41.31 -25.48
CA SER A 525 -1.01 -40.16 -25.30
C SER A 525 -0.19 -38.93 -24.93
N ILE A 526 -0.66 -37.76 -25.32
CA ILE A 526 -0.14 -36.43 -24.95
C ILE A 526 0.07 -36.23 -23.43
N PHE A 527 -0.48 -37.10 -22.59
CA PHE A 527 -0.36 -37.06 -21.13
C PHE A 527 0.77 -37.92 -20.56
N GLU A 528 1.41 -38.76 -21.38
CA GLU A 528 2.48 -39.68 -20.98
C GLU A 528 3.74 -39.43 -21.82
N ALA A 529 4.41 -38.30 -21.57
CA ALA A 529 5.66 -38.02 -22.27
C ALA A 529 6.77 -38.99 -21.82
N GLU A 530 7.04 -40.02 -22.62
CA GLU A 530 8.22 -40.87 -22.53
C GLU A 530 9.46 -40.14 -23.06
N PHE A 531 10.63 -40.45 -22.52
CA PHE A 531 11.89 -39.87 -22.97
C PHE A 531 13.07 -40.83 -22.75
N LEU A 532 14.13 -40.61 -23.51
CA LEU A 532 15.42 -41.24 -23.30
C LEU A 532 16.16 -40.49 -22.20
N GLY A 533 16.23 -41.09 -21.01
CA GLY A 533 16.91 -40.53 -19.85
C GLY A 533 18.39 -40.88 -19.84
N MET A 534 19.23 -39.90 -19.52
CA MET A 534 20.66 -40.05 -19.26
C MET A 534 20.92 -39.87 -17.76
N GLU A 535 21.13 -40.97 -17.04
CA GLU A 535 21.46 -40.93 -15.63
C GLU A 535 22.94 -40.60 -15.42
N HIS A 536 23.23 -39.48 -14.78
CA HIS A 536 24.58 -39.13 -14.35
C HIS A 536 24.58 -38.08 -13.23
N ALA A 537 25.77 -37.79 -12.69
CA ALA A 537 25.93 -36.72 -11.72
C ALA A 537 25.72 -35.35 -12.37
N ASP A 538 25.05 -34.44 -11.67
CA ASP A 538 24.95 -33.04 -12.08
C ASP A 538 26.27 -32.33 -11.76
N MET A 539 27.11 -32.20 -12.79
CA MET A 539 28.40 -31.52 -12.75
C MET A 539 28.31 -30.05 -13.15
N GLY A 540 27.09 -29.51 -13.33
CA GLY A 540 26.88 -28.10 -13.61
C GLY A 540 27.35 -27.21 -12.45
N PRO A 541 27.55 -25.89 -12.67
CA PRO A 541 27.90 -24.97 -11.59
C PRO A 541 26.82 -25.08 -10.52
N GLN A 542 27.16 -25.68 -9.37
CA GLN A 542 26.27 -25.76 -8.23
C GLN A 542 25.80 -24.34 -7.94
N ARG A 543 24.50 -24.06 -8.12
CA ARG A 543 23.89 -22.89 -7.48
C ARG A 543 24.30 -22.99 -6.02
N ALA A 544 25.15 -22.09 -5.57
CA ALA A 544 25.47 -21.93 -4.16
C ALA A 544 24.11 -21.90 -3.45
N ARG A 545 23.79 -22.94 -2.69
CA ARG A 545 22.65 -22.91 -1.79
C ARG A 545 22.93 -21.70 -0.91
N ILE A 546 22.13 -20.64 -1.07
CA ILE A 546 22.02 -19.61 -0.05
C ILE A 546 21.65 -20.38 1.20
N ARG A 547 22.62 -20.57 2.10
CA ARG A 547 22.35 -20.99 3.46
C ARG A 547 21.50 -19.87 4.03
N GLU A 548 20.21 -20.11 4.24
CA GLU A 548 19.47 -19.34 5.22
C GLU A 548 20.30 -19.39 6.52
N PRO A 549 20.66 -18.23 7.11
CA PRO A 549 21.32 -18.26 8.39
C PRO A 549 20.34 -18.83 9.42
N GLU A 550 20.66 -20.00 9.97
CA GLU A 550 20.08 -20.44 11.22
C GLU A 550 20.22 -19.32 12.24
N ARG A 551 19.09 -18.90 12.82
CA ARG A 551 19.06 -17.97 13.95
C ARG A 551 19.89 -18.55 15.09
N ARG A 552 21.14 -18.10 15.25
CA ARG A 552 21.85 -18.18 16.52
C ARG A 552 21.57 -16.90 17.30
N GLY A 553 21.24 -17.11 18.56
CA GLY A 553 20.81 -16.08 19.50
C GLY A 553 21.84 -14.97 19.67
N HIS A 554 21.32 -13.78 19.95
CA HIS A 554 22.07 -12.64 20.43
C HIS A 554 22.81 -12.99 21.72
N GLU A 555 24.13 -12.99 21.65
CA GLU A 555 24.96 -12.54 22.78
C GLU A 555 25.50 -11.16 22.44
N THR A 556 25.30 -10.27 23.39
CA THR A 556 25.70 -8.87 23.40
C THR A 556 27.21 -8.76 23.54
N ASP A 557 27.86 -7.96 22.72
CA ASP A 557 29.14 -7.37 23.10
C ASP A 557 29.25 -5.91 22.64
N THR A 558 29.69 -5.13 23.61
CA THR A 558 29.91 -3.69 23.65
C THR A 558 31.16 -3.28 22.89
N ASP A 559 31.14 -2.05 22.34
CA ASP A 559 32.25 -1.37 21.68
C ASP A 559 33.54 -1.30 22.55
N PRO A 560 34.73 -1.36 21.95
CA PRO A 560 35.98 -1.00 22.60
C PRO A 560 36.48 0.40 22.17
N ASP A 561 36.92 1.20 23.16
CA ASP A 561 37.78 2.37 22.94
C ASP A 561 39.26 1.98 23.19
N PRO A 562 40.25 2.71 22.64
CA PRO A 562 41.59 2.19 22.34
C PRO A 562 42.67 2.57 23.37
N GLU A 563 43.88 2.04 23.09
CA GLU A 563 45.21 2.37 23.65
C GLU A 563 45.66 1.69 24.96
N SER A 564 46.63 0.78 24.86
CA SER A 564 48.06 1.09 25.07
C SER A 564 48.92 -0.17 25.30
N LYS A 565 50.20 -0.07 24.92
CA LYS A 565 51.27 -1.07 25.08
C LYS A 565 52.00 -0.88 26.45
N PRO A 566 52.91 -1.79 26.87
CA PRO A 566 52.86 -2.42 28.20
C PRO A 566 54.03 -2.06 29.14
N ASN A 567 53.89 -2.50 30.41
CA ASN A 567 54.92 -3.09 31.32
C ASN A 567 54.84 -2.54 32.75
N HIS A 568 54.48 -3.38 33.73
CA HIS A 568 55.33 -3.79 34.86
C HIS A 568 54.57 -4.74 35.84
N GLU A 569 55.22 -5.83 36.21
CA GLU A 569 54.95 -6.73 37.35
C GLU A 569 55.17 -6.04 38.72
N PRO A 570 54.96 -6.72 39.88
CA PRO A 570 53.77 -7.44 40.38
C PRO A 570 53.52 -7.05 41.87
N ASP A 571 52.68 -7.83 42.59
CA ASP A 571 52.50 -7.92 44.06
C ASP A 571 51.01 -7.77 44.44
N ALA A 572 50.43 -8.43 45.42
CA ALA A 572 50.64 -9.67 46.17
C ALA A 572 49.37 -9.82 47.05
N GLU A 573 48.96 -11.05 47.36
CA GLU A 573 48.11 -11.41 48.52
C GLU A 573 46.67 -10.83 48.58
N ALA A 574 45.68 -11.41 49.23
CA ALA A 574 45.37 -12.72 49.79
C ALA A 574 43.91 -12.58 50.29
N GLY A 575 43.19 -13.69 50.42
CA GLY A 575 42.25 -13.81 51.53
C GLY A 575 40.76 -14.01 51.21
N LEU A 576 40.33 -15.26 51.47
CA LEU A 576 39.22 -15.60 52.36
C LEU A 576 37.76 -15.53 51.83
N LYS A 577 37.27 -16.74 51.48
CA LYS A 577 35.95 -17.29 51.87
C LYS A 577 35.87 -17.41 53.42
N PRO A 578 34.69 -17.54 54.10
CA PRO A 578 33.67 -18.55 53.76
C PRO A 578 32.19 -18.30 54.17
N ASP A 579 31.36 -19.22 53.65
CA ASP A 579 30.18 -19.92 54.20
C ASP A 579 29.13 -19.20 55.07
N HIS A 580 27.85 -19.41 54.71
CA HIS A 580 26.91 -20.07 55.63
C HIS A 580 25.77 -20.79 54.88
N LYS A 581 25.51 -22.02 55.35
CA LYS A 581 24.48 -23.00 54.95
C LYS A 581 23.23 -22.92 55.85
N LEU A 582 22.24 -23.72 55.42
CA LEU A 582 21.11 -24.36 56.15
C LEU A 582 19.81 -23.53 56.16
N GLY A 583 18.62 -24.08 55.95
CA GLY A 583 18.10 -25.46 55.82
C GLY A 583 16.56 -25.33 55.92
N SER A 584 15.76 -25.96 55.04
CA SER A 584 15.10 -27.27 55.25
C SER A 584 13.95 -27.17 56.29
N ASP A 585 12.74 -27.73 56.18
CA ASP A 585 12.22 -28.93 55.50
C ASP A 585 10.66 -28.95 55.48
N SER A 586 10.10 -29.78 54.58
CA SER A 586 8.92 -30.70 54.77
C SER A 586 7.51 -30.14 55.07
N ASP A 587 6.36 -30.69 54.65
CA ASP A 587 5.99 -31.94 53.97
C ASP A 587 4.48 -31.91 53.58
N GLY A 588 4.06 -32.75 52.62
CA GLY A 588 2.78 -33.50 52.70
C GLY A 588 1.54 -33.12 51.85
N GLY A 589 1.15 -34.02 50.93
CA GLY A 589 -0.22 -34.59 50.95
C GLY A 589 -1.29 -34.23 49.90
N SER A 590 -1.37 -35.04 48.83
CA SER A 590 -2.52 -35.55 48.02
C SER A 590 -3.87 -34.82 47.79
N ALA A 591 -4.32 -34.92 46.52
CA ALA A 591 -5.66 -35.29 46.02
C ALA A 591 -6.81 -34.25 45.87
N GLY A 592 -7.43 -34.28 44.67
CA GLY A 592 -8.89 -34.13 44.47
C GLY A 592 -9.41 -32.77 43.95
N LYS A 593 -10.01 -32.77 42.74
CA LYS A 593 -11.02 -31.76 42.33
C LYS A 593 -12.29 -31.92 43.18
N PRO A 594 -13.08 -30.85 43.41
CA PRO A 594 -14.38 -30.80 42.73
C PRO A 594 -14.88 -29.40 42.32
N TRP A 595 -15.98 -29.44 41.57
CA TRP A 595 -16.78 -28.38 40.97
C TRP A 595 -17.47 -27.44 41.98
N LEU A 596 -17.77 -26.20 41.55
CA LEU A 596 -19.06 -25.53 41.82
C LEU A 596 -19.31 -24.35 40.85
N THR A 597 -20.59 -24.23 40.54
CA THR A 597 -21.33 -23.51 39.49
C THR A 597 -21.48 -21.99 39.68
N ALA A 598 -21.72 -21.25 38.59
CA ALA A 598 -22.47 -19.99 38.63
C ALA A 598 -23.30 -19.75 37.34
N ASN A 599 -24.42 -19.05 37.54
CA ASN A 599 -25.69 -19.04 36.81
C ASN A 599 -25.75 -18.29 35.47
N PRO A 600 -26.82 -18.50 34.67
CA PRO A 600 -27.15 -17.76 33.46
C PRO A 600 -27.99 -16.52 33.78
N GLY A 601 -27.68 -15.38 33.14
CA GLY A 601 -28.54 -14.20 33.17
C GLY A 601 -27.78 -12.89 33.11
N ILE A 602 -27.99 -12.15 32.02
CA ILE A 602 -27.99 -10.68 31.82
C ILE A 602 -27.49 -10.42 30.40
N VAL A 603 -28.44 -10.34 29.47
CA VAL A 603 -28.29 -9.64 28.20
C VAL A 603 -28.59 -8.18 28.50
N ASN A 604 -27.56 -7.33 28.58
CA ASN A 604 -27.74 -5.90 28.83
C ASN A 604 -28.07 -5.17 27.52
N GLY A 605 -29.10 -4.33 27.56
CA GLY A 605 -29.65 -3.54 26.43
C GLY A 605 -28.71 -2.52 25.80
N ALA A 606 -27.48 -2.34 26.29
CA ALA A 606 -26.49 -1.41 25.76
C ALA A 606 -26.10 -1.68 24.29
N TRP A 607 -26.21 -2.93 23.83
CA TRP A 607 -25.85 -3.30 22.46
C TRP A 607 -26.91 -2.91 21.41
N LEU A 608 -28.17 -2.77 21.82
CA LEU A 608 -29.26 -2.34 20.93
C LEU A 608 -29.24 -0.83 20.71
N ASP A 609 -28.78 -0.05 21.69
CA ASP A 609 -28.62 1.40 21.57
C ASP A 609 -27.44 1.77 20.66
N GLU A 610 -26.33 1.00 20.71
CA GLU A 610 -25.20 1.17 19.79
C GLU A 610 -25.57 0.89 18.32
N LEU A 611 -26.44 -0.09 18.07
CA LEU A 611 -26.94 -0.40 16.72
C LEU A 611 -27.91 0.65 16.19
N ARG A 612 -28.72 1.27 17.07
CA ARG A 612 -29.61 2.38 16.69
C ARG A 612 -28.81 3.62 16.27
N VAL A 613 -27.83 4.01 17.08
CA VAL A 613 -26.94 5.15 16.80
C VAL A 613 -26.16 4.95 15.50
N PHE A 614 -25.70 3.72 15.23
CA PHE A 614 -24.98 3.40 14.00
C PHE A 614 -25.87 3.47 12.73
N TRP A 615 -27.15 3.11 12.84
CA TRP A 615 -28.08 3.14 11.69
C TRP A 615 -28.56 4.57 11.38
N GLU A 616 -28.82 5.37 12.41
CA GLU A 616 -29.19 6.79 12.28
C GLU A 616 -28.04 7.65 11.71
N SER A 617 -26.79 7.26 11.97
CA SER A 617 -25.61 7.99 11.50
C SER A 617 -25.22 7.70 10.03
N ASN A 618 -25.78 6.66 9.41
CA ASN A 618 -25.35 6.16 8.09
C ASN A 618 -26.47 6.07 7.03
N SER A 619 -27.68 6.52 7.33
CA SER A 619 -28.78 6.58 6.34
C SER A 619 -29.22 8.02 6.08
N GLY A 620 -28.70 8.61 5.00
CA GLY A 620 -29.10 9.93 4.49
C GLY A 620 -30.50 9.95 3.86
N LEU A 621 -31.50 9.44 4.57
CA LEU A 621 -32.91 9.49 4.19
C LEU A 621 -33.68 10.23 5.29
N GLN A 622 -34.06 11.48 5.00
CA GLN A 622 -35.06 12.22 5.76
C GLN A 622 -36.45 11.59 5.55
N SER A 623 -36.70 10.46 6.22
CA SER A 623 -38.03 9.95 6.62
C SER A 623 -37.86 8.55 7.21
N VAL A 624 -38.24 8.37 8.48
CA VAL A 624 -38.31 7.07 9.14
C VAL A 624 -39.37 6.20 8.43
N PRO A 625 -39.11 4.95 8.00
CA PRO A 625 -40.19 4.02 7.76
C PRO A 625 -40.73 3.59 9.12
N VAL A 626 -41.93 4.07 9.47
CA VAL A 626 -42.71 3.54 10.58
C VAL A 626 -42.89 2.04 10.34
N ILE A 627 -42.30 1.19 11.18
CA ILE A 627 -42.62 -0.24 11.20
C ILE A 627 -44.01 -0.37 11.82
N PRO A 628 -45.08 -0.69 11.07
CA PRO A 628 -46.43 -0.37 11.51
C PRO A 628 -47.09 -1.44 12.39
N ASP A 629 -46.44 -2.57 12.66
CA ASP A 629 -47.07 -3.61 13.49
C ASP A 629 -46.10 -4.41 14.36
N GLU A 630 -46.67 -4.93 15.44
CA GLU A 630 -46.01 -5.71 16.49
C GLU A 630 -45.42 -7.03 15.96
N LYS A 631 -46.01 -7.58 14.90
CA LYS A 631 -45.61 -8.83 14.24
C LYS A 631 -44.27 -8.70 13.49
N SER A 632 -44.04 -7.54 12.89
CA SER A 632 -42.81 -7.20 12.16
C SER A 632 -41.63 -6.98 13.12
N ARG A 633 -41.89 -6.43 14.32
CA ARG A 633 -40.88 -6.34 15.40
C ARG A 633 -40.51 -7.71 15.94
N GLU A 634 -41.48 -8.61 16.10
CA GLU A 634 -41.27 -9.99 16.55
C GLU A 634 -40.42 -10.82 15.57
N LEU A 635 -40.65 -10.66 14.26
CA LEU A 635 -39.88 -11.35 13.22
C LEU A 635 -38.43 -10.87 13.17
N LEU A 636 -38.18 -9.57 13.37
CA LEU A 636 -36.83 -9.02 13.42
C LEU A 636 -36.08 -9.49 14.68
N GLN A 637 -36.75 -9.55 15.83
CA GLN A 637 -36.19 -10.13 17.05
C GLN A 637 -35.90 -11.63 16.91
N ARG A 638 -36.75 -12.39 16.24
CA ARG A 638 -36.50 -13.81 15.89
C ARG A 638 -35.30 -13.98 14.96
N PHE A 639 -35.14 -13.10 13.98
CA PHE A 639 -34.00 -13.15 13.06
C PHE A 639 -32.66 -12.80 13.74
N LEU A 640 -32.67 -11.84 14.67
CA LEU A 640 -31.50 -11.42 15.44
C LEU A 640 -31.14 -12.38 16.59
N SER A 641 -32.06 -13.22 17.04
CA SER A 641 -31.81 -14.25 18.07
C SER A 641 -31.36 -15.60 17.51
N ASP A 642 -31.46 -15.81 16.18
CA ASP A 642 -30.94 -17.01 15.51
C ASP A 642 -29.42 -16.89 15.28
N LYS A 643 -28.65 -17.81 15.87
CA LYS A 643 -27.19 -17.92 15.67
C LYS A 643 -26.80 -18.05 14.18
N ARG A 644 -27.66 -18.65 13.33
CA ARG A 644 -27.42 -18.73 11.87
C ARG A 644 -27.72 -17.42 11.12
N GLY A 645 -28.57 -16.55 11.67
CA GLY A 645 -28.84 -15.21 11.15
C GLY A 645 -27.67 -14.26 11.43
N GLN A 646 -27.16 -14.26 12.67
CA GLN A 646 -25.99 -13.49 13.08
C GLN A 646 -24.72 -13.88 12.31
N LEU A 647 -24.50 -15.18 12.05
CA LEU A 647 -23.39 -15.69 11.24
C LEU A 647 -23.46 -15.28 9.76
N ARG A 648 -24.67 -15.10 9.21
CA ARG A 648 -24.86 -14.59 7.84
C ARG A 648 -24.54 -13.10 7.76
N LEU A 649 -25.01 -12.28 8.70
CA LEU A 649 -24.68 -10.86 8.76
C LEU A 649 -23.17 -10.62 8.98
N ALA A 650 -22.54 -11.39 9.89
CA ALA A 650 -21.11 -11.33 10.13
C ALA A 650 -20.29 -11.73 8.89
N ARG A 651 -20.72 -12.73 8.12
CA ARG A 651 -20.07 -13.10 6.85
C ARG A 651 -20.21 -12.04 5.76
N THR A 652 -21.36 -11.37 5.68
CA THR A 652 -21.57 -10.26 4.73
C THR A 652 -20.74 -9.03 5.13
N HIS A 653 -20.58 -8.76 6.43
CA HIS A 653 -19.79 -7.65 6.94
C HIS A 653 -18.27 -7.91 6.89
N ILE A 654 -17.81 -9.15 7.08
CA ILE A 654 -16.41 -9.54 6.88
C ILE A 654 -16.01 -9.44 5.40
N LYS A 655 -16.94 -9.69 4.47
CA LYS A 655 -16.71 -9.49 3.03
C LYS A 655 -16.61 -8.01 2.63
N SER A 656 -17.12 -7.08 3.44
CA SER A 656 -17.09 -5.63 3.16
C SER A 656 -15.95 -4.87 3.85
N LEU A 657 -15.09 -5.54 4.61
CA LEU A 657 -13.97 -4.92 5.33
C LEU A 657 -12.64 -5.14 4.60
N GLY A 658 -11.93 -4.05 4.30
CA GLY A 658 -10.59 -4.09 3.70
C GLY A 658 -9.53 -4.78 4.58
N CYS A 659 -8.51 -5.36 3.94
CA CYS A 659 -7.50 -6.23 4.58
C CYS A 659 -6.79 -5.65 5.82
N GLY A 660 -6.66 -4.32 5.93
CA GLY A 660 -6.00 -3.65 7.06
C GLY A 660 -6.81 -3.69 8.36
N GLU A 661 -8.14 -3.55 8.26
CA GLU A 661 -9.03 -3.50 9.44
C GLU A 661 -9.28 -4.90 10.02
N LEU A 662 -9.30 -5.91 9.14
CA LEU A 662 -9.39 -7.32 9.52
C LEU A 662 -8.18 -7.77 10.35
N ARG A 663 -6.96 -7.34 9.96
CA ARG A 663 -5.72 -7.65 10.69
C ARG A 663 -5.66 -7.03 12.08
N ARG A 664 -6.09 -5.77 12.23
CA ARG A 664 -6.12 -5.08 13.54
C ARG A 664 -7.09 -5.74 14.52
N ARG A 665 -8.26 -6.17 14.04
CA ARG A 665 -9.24 -6.87 14.89
C ARG A 665 -8.85 -8.32 15.21
N CYS A 666 -8.17 -9.03 14.32
CA CYS A 666 -7.60 -10.35 14.62
C CYS A 666 -6.47 -10.29 15.65
N ALA A 667 -5.66 -9.22 15.67
CA ALA A 667 -4.65 -9.00 16.71
C ALA A 667 -5.27 -8.77 18.10
N ALA A 668 -6.38 -8.01 18.16
CA ALA A 668 -7.13 -7.78 19.39
C ALA A 668 -7.79 -9.06 19.96
N LEU A 669 -8.17 -10.01 19.11
CA LEU A 669 -8.77 -11.29 19.53
C LEU A 669 -7.72 -12.31 20.02
N ARG A 670 -6.46 -12.24 19.55
CA ARG A 670 -5.35 -13.06 20.07
C ARG A 670 -4.92 -12.66 21.48
N LEU A 671 -4.99 -11.37 21.82
CA LEU A 671 -4.71 -10.86 23.17
C LEU A 671 -5.74 -11.30 24.23
N ARG A 672 -6.90 -11.82 23.80
CA ARG A 672 -7.96 -12.34 24.67
C ARG A 672 -7.99 -13.87 24.75
N GLY A 673 -6.93 -14.56 24.30
CA GLY A 673 -6.72 -15.99 24.54
C GLY A 673 -7.35 -16.97 23.53
N TRP A 674 -7.83 -16.51 22.37
CA TRP A 674 -8.45 -17.39 21.36
C TRP A 674 -7.43 -17.84 20.28
N ARG A 675 -7.30 -19.15 20.03
CA ARG A 675 -6.52 -19.72 18.91
C ARG A 675 -7.42 -19.93 17.68
N ILE A 676 -7.03 -19.37 16.53
CA ILE A 676 -7.63 -19.66 15.22
C ILE A 676 -6.55 -20.29 14.33
N GLY A 677 -6.77 -21.53 13.89
CA GLY A 677 -5.93 -22.22 12.91
C GLY A 677 -6.51 -22.11 11.50
N TRP A 678 -5.68 -21.85 10.50
CA TRP A 678 -6.06 -21.85 9.08
C TRP A 678 -5.32 -22.97 8.36
N ARG A 679 -6.06 -23.79 7.58
CA ARG A 679 -5.48 -24.56 6.47
C ARG A 679 -5.57 -23.70 5.21
N THR A 680 -4.41 -23.28 4.70
CA THR A 680 -4.03 -22.82 3.33
C THR A 680 -5.02 -21.98 2.48
N PRO A 681 -4.57 -20.83 1.90
CA PRO A 681 -5.40 -20.01 1.02
C PRO A 681 -5.27 -20.42 -0.47
N LEU A 682 -6.40 -20.68 -1.12
CA LEU A 682 -6.51 -20.69 -2.59
C LEU A 682 -6.99 -19.29 -3.03
N LEU A 683 -6.13 -18.61 -3.80
CA LEU A 683 -6.41 -17.37 -4.52
C LEU A 683 -7.37 -17.63 -5.68
N TRP A 684 -8.56 -17.03 -5.66
CA TRP A 684 -9.39 -16.86 -6.86
C TRP A 684 -9.65 -15.36 -7.06
N GLY A 685 -9.17 -14.84 -8.19
CA GLY A 685 -9.46 -13.49 -8.67
C GLY A 685 -10.89 -13.40 -9.20
N LEU A 686 -11.55 -12.27 -8.99
CA LEU A 686 -12.85 -11.94 -9.55
C LEU A 686 -12.65 -10.95 -10.69
N HIS A 687 -12.93 -11.41 -11.92
CA HIS A 687 -13.26 -10.55 -13.05
C HIS A 687 -14.74 -10.16 -12.92
N LEU A 688 -15.04 -8.86 -13.02
CA LEU A 688 -16.38 -8.31 -13.16
C LEU A 688 -16.57 -7.95 -14.64
N ASP A 689 -17.70 -8.35 -15.24
CA ASP A 689 -18.16 -7.78 -16.51
C ASP A 689 -19.05 -6.55 -16.26
N GLU A 690 -19.22 -5.74 -17.31
CA GLU A 690 -19.77 -4.38 -17.25
C GLU A 690 -21.29 -4.28 -16.99
N ARG A 691 -22.00 -5.34 -16.57
CA ARG A 691 -23.45 -5.24 -16.32
C ARG A 691 -23.98 -5.89 -15.05
N GLY A 692 -23.15 -6.06 -14.01
CA GLY A 692 -23.60 -6.11 -12.61
C GLY A 692 -24.89 -6.93 -12.32
N SER A 693 -25.04 -8.12 -12.89
CA SER A 693 -26.26 -8.93 -12.76
C SER A 693 -25.92 -10.40 -12.48
N CYS A 694 -26.29 -10.88 -11.29
CA CYS A 694 -26.22 -12.29 -10.93
C CYS A 694 -27.50 -13.00 -11.43
N ARG A 695 -27.41 -13.79 -12.50
CA ARG A 695 -28.46 -14.76 -12.87
C ARG A 695 -28.10 -16.14 -12.33
N CYS A 696 -28.87 -16.62 -11.35
CA CYS A 696 -28.94 -18.04 -11.04
C CYS A 696 -29.66 -18.78 -12.18
N CYS A 697 -28.93 -19.59 -12.92
CA CYS A 697 -29.51 -20.68 -13.72
C CYS A 697 -28.94 -21.99 -13.18
N GLY A 698 -29.80 -22.85 -12.66
CA GLY A 698 -29.42 -24.16 -12.17
C GLY A 698 -29.42 -25.19 -13.29
N GLN A 699 -28.45 -26.10 -13.27
CA GLN A 699 -28.66 -27.47 -13.70
C GLN A 699 -27.71 -28.42 -12.96
N VAL A 700 -28.27 -29.60 -12.65
CA VAL A 700 -27.82 -30.60 -11.69
C VAL A 700 -27.02 -31.69 -12.37
N ALA A 701 -25.91 -32.10 -11.75
CA ALA A 701 -25.32 -33.45 -11.76
C ALA A 701 -24.41 -33.49 -10.53
N GLY A 702 -24.53 -34.33 -9.50
CA GLY A 702 -24.97 -35.72 -9.40
C GLY A 702 -23.92 -36.40 -8.51
N ILE A 703 -24.17 -36.52 -7.20
CA ILE A 703 -23.35 -37.37 -6.32
C ILE A 703 -24.28 -38.19 -5.41
N THR A 704 -24.17 -39.49 -5.60
CA THR A 704 -24.86 -40.60 -4.97
C THR A 704 -24.54 -40.71 -3.48
N MET A 705 -25.56 -40.97 -2.66
CA MET A 705 -25.39 -41.39 -1.26
C MET A 705 -24.96 -42.85 -1.19
N CYS A 706 -23.87 -43.14 -0.47
CA CYS A 706 -23.58 -44.49 0.02
C CYS A 706 -23.63 -44.51 1.56
N ARG A 707 -24.57 -45.30 2.08
CA ARG A 707 -24.70 -45.71 3.49
C ARG A 707 -23.49 -46.55 3.91
N LEU A 708 -22.87 -46.22 5.03
CA LEU A 708 -22.07 -47.18 5.82
C LEU A 708 -22.95 -47.72 6.96
N PRO A 709 -22.94 -49.04 7.25
CA PRO A 709 -23.84 -49.64 8.24
C PRO A 709 -23.30 -49.51 9.67
N GLN A 710 -24.23 -49.38 10.61
CA GLN A 710 -24.01 -49.58 12.05
C GLN A 710 -23.50 -51.00 12.32
N LYS A 711 -22.42 -51.12 13.10
CA LYS A 711 -22.05 -52.37 13.78
C LYS A 711 -22.41 -52.25 15.26
N SER A 712 -23.40 -53.03 15.66
CA SER A 712 -23.67 -53.46 17.03
C SER A 712 -22.62 -54.47 17.49
N ALA A 713 -22.33 -54.47 18.78
CA ALA A 713 -21.51 -55.48 19.45
C ALA A 713 -22.29 -56.80 19.65
N CYS A 714 -21.64 -57.95 19.42
CA CYS A 714 -21.46 -59.05 20.38
C CYS A 714 -20.99 -60.37 19.71
N GLY A 715 -20.00 -61.03 20.32
CA GLY A 715 -19.61 -62.45 20.13
C GLY A 715 -18.70 -62.73 18.93
N GLY A 716 -17.64 -63.52 19.00
CA GLY A 716 -17.00 -64.34 20.04
C GLY A 716 -15.85 -65.08 19.33
N ARG A 717 -14.73 -65.34 20.03
CA ARG A 717 -13.50 -65.94 19.45
C ARG A 717 -13.78 -67.15 18.55
N ILE A 718 -13.17 -67.17 17.36
CA ILE A 718 -12.03 -68.01 16.92
C ILE A 718 -11.43 -67.33 15.68
#